data_AF-A0A4V0HDJ7-F1
#
_entry.id   AF-A0A4V0HDJ7-F1
#
_cell.length_a   1.000
_cell.length_b   1.000
_cell.length_c   1.000
_cell.angle_alpha   90.00
_cell.angle_beta   90.00
_cell.angle_gamma   90.00
#
_symmetry.space_group_name_H-M   'P 1'
#
loop_
_entity.id
_entity.type
_entity.pdbx_description
1 polymer ?
#
loop_
_entity_poly.entity_id
_entity_poly.type
_entity_poly.pdbx_seq_one_letter_code
_entity_poly.pdbx_strand_id
1 'polypeptide(L)'
;MHLHSPLSELKGFGPKSAEKFQKLDIFTIEELLLYYPFRYEDFKSKSVFDLQDGEKAVLKGKVVTPATVQYYGFKRNRLSFKIKEDDLVIAINFFNQPYLADKVELDKEVAIFGKWDQKKTSLTGMKFLMSLEDDLQPVYHVAQGVSQTALIKAIKSAFDTNLLSEIEENIPELLVQKYRLMGRQEAIRAMHFPADLPEYRQALRRIKFEELFYFQMQLQVLKHANKSATSGLAIAYDQRALEQVIASLPFSLTGAQLKSLEEILKDMASGQHMNRLLQGDVGSGKTVIASLAMYAAYTAGYQSALMVPTEILAEQHYQSLTSLFPELSIAILKSGMKAAAKRSALTAIADGSVDMIVGTHALIQDAVQYHKLGLVITDEQHRFGVKQRRIFREKGENPDVLMMTATPIPRTLAITAYGEMDVSIIDQLPAGRKPIVTRWVKHQQLDDVLTWMRQEIAKGAQVYVISPLIEESEALDLKNAVALEQELKNYFQGDARIALMHGKMKNEDKDAIMQAFKNQEIDLLVSTTVIEVGVNVPNATIMLIMDADRFGLSQLHQLRGRVGRGHKQSYALLVANPKTETGKERMRIMTETNDGFILAEADLKMRGSGEIFGTRQSGIPEFKIADLLEDYPILEEARRVASEIASQPNWQTDQRWQKIVKNLNQKNSFD
;
A
#
# COMPACT_ATOMS: atom_id res chain seq x y z
N MET A 1 40.14 17.06 7.21
CA MET A 1 38.67 16.98 7.12
C MET A 1 38.36 15.65 6.49
N HIS A 2 37.39 14.92 7.00
CA HIS A 2 36.96 13.62 6.44
C HIS A 2 35.43 13.61 6.35
N LEU A 3 34.84 12.61 5.71
CA LEU A 3 33.38 12.49 5.53
C LEU A 3 32.57 12.62 6.85
N HIS A 4 33.09 12.09 7.96
CA HIS A 4 32.44 12.16 9.27
C HIS A 4 32.80 13.42 10.09
N SER A 5 33.55 14.38 9.51
CA SER A 5 33.81 15.67 10.18
C SER A 5 32.49 16.42 10.43
N PRO A 6 32.38 17.15 11.55
CA PRO A 6 31.20 17.96 11.85
C PRO A 6 31.09 19.16 10.89
N LEU A 7 29.86 19.60 10.62
CA LEU A 7 29.56 20.72 9.72
C LEU A 7 30.23 22.05 10.11
N SER A 8 30.62 22.21 11.38
CA SER A 8 31.32 23.40 11.89
C SER A 8 32.71 23.61 11.28
N GLU A 9 33.29 22.57 10.67
CA GLU A 9 34.57 22.68 9.99
C GLU A 9 34.42 23.24 8.55
N LEU A 10 33.20 23.28 7.99
CA LEU A 10 32.97 23.81 6.64
C LEU A 10 33.22 25.31 6.57
N LYS A 11 33.85 25.74 5.48
CA LYS A 11 34.16 27.15 5.24
C LYS A 11 32.87 27.97 5.21
N GLY A 12 32.77 28.94 6.13
CA GLY A 12 31.59 29.80 6.27
C GLY A 12 30.48 29.28 7.19
N PHE A 13 30.67 28.13 7.84
CA PHE A 13 29.73 27.53 8.78
C PHE A 13 30.36 27.39 10.17
N GLY A 14 30.11 28.37 11.04
CA GLY A 14 30.54 28.30 12.44
C GLY A 14 29.64 27.38 13.29
N PRO A 15 29.98 27.14 14.57
CA PRO A 15 29.26 26.23 15.47
C PRO A 15 27.75 26.51 15.57
N LYS A 16 27.39 27.80 15.72
CA LYS A 16 25.98 28.25 15.78
C LYS A 16 25.19 28.01 14.49
N SER A 17 25.86 27.98 13.33
CA SER A 17 25.20 27.65 12.07
C SER A 17 24.99 26.14 11.97
N ALA A 18 25.98 25.35 12.37
CA ALA A 18 25.92 23.89 12.38
C ALA A 18 24.82 23.34 13.30
N GLU A 19 24.62 23.92 14.48
CA GLU A 19 23.52 23.55 15.41
C GLU A 19 22.13 23.61 14.76
N LYS A 20 21.92 24.50 13.77
CA LYS A 20 20.61 24.61 13.09
C LYS A 20 20.33 23.42 12.17
N PHE A 21 21.38 22.80 11.61
CA PHE A 21 21.27 21.62 10.74
C PHE A 21 21.03 20.33 11.51
N GLN A 22 21.34 20.30 12.82
CA GLN A 22 20.98 19.17 13.69
C GLN A 22 19.46 18.96 13.78
N LYS A 23 18.65 20.02 13.58
CA LYS A 23 17.19 19.91 13.49
C LYS A 23 16.70 19.18 12.23
N LEU A 24 17.59 19.00 11.25
CA LEU A 24 17.36 18.21 10.04
C LEU A 24 18.02 16.83 10.15
N ASP A 25 18.51 16.46 11.33
CA ASP A 25 19.29 15.24 11.58
C ASP A 25 20.57 15.17 10.72
N ILE A 26 21.17 16.33 10.42
CA ILE A 26 22.44 16.43 9.67
C ILE A 26 23.54 16.90 10.63
N PHE A 27 24.50 16.02 10.91
CA PHE A 27 25.62 16.25 11.83
C PHE A 27 26.97 16.27 11.11
N THR A 28 27.10 15.49 10.03
CA THR A 28 28.36 15.25 9.30
C THR A 28 28.32 15.77 7.86
N ILE A 29 29.50 15.90 7.23
CA ILE A 29 29.62 16.29 5.82
C ILE A 29 29.01 15.21 4.90
N GLU A 30 29.19 13.94 5.23
CA GLU A 30 28.58 12.82 4.48
C GLU A 30 27.05 12.93 4.47
N GLU A 31 26.43 13.14 5.64
CA GLU A 31 24.97 13.30 5.74
C GLU A 31 24.47 14.49 4.92
N LEU A 32 25.25 15.58 4.87
CA LEU A 32 24.92 16.76 4.06
C LEU A 32 25.01 16.49 2.56
N LEU A 33 26.01 15.72 2.11
CA LEU A 33 26.15 15.29 0.71
C LEU A 33 25.08 14.25 0.31
N LEU A 34 24.52 13.52 1.26
CA LEU A 34 23.45 12.54 1.04
C LEU A 34 22.05 13.11 1.38
N TYR A 35 21.93 14.43 1.53
CA TYR A 35 20.68 15.13 1.83
C TYR A 35 20.05 15.70 0.57
N TYR A 36 19.28 14.87 -0.13
CA TYR A 36 18.81 15.17 -1.48
C TYR A 36 17.58 16.10 -1.53
N PRO A 37 17.40 16.86 -2.63
CA PRO A 37 16.19 17.65 -2.86
C PRO A 37 14.99 16.75 -3.21
N PHE A 38 13.79 17.18 -2.81
CA PHE A 38 12.54 16.45 -3.09
C PHE A 38 11.85 16.92 -4.38
N ARG A 39 12.21 18.11 -4.89
CA ARG A 39 11.74 18.62 -6.18
C ARG A 39 12.75 19.61 -6.76
N TYR A 40 12.58 19.90 -8.05
CA TYR A 40 13.32 20.95 -8.74
C TYR A 40 12.36 22.01 -9.25
N GLU A 41 12.75 23.27 -9.12
CA GLU A 41 12.07 24.36 -9.80
C GLU A 41 12.75 24.56 -11.16
N ASP A 42 11.97 24.34 -12.22
CA ASP A 42 12.39 24.55 -13.61
C ASP A 42 12.25 26.05 -13.93
N PHE A 43 13.39 26.68 -14.11
CA PHE A 43 13.54 28.09 -14.44
C PHE A 43 13.95 28.29 -15.90
N LYS A 44 13.65 27.33 -16.79
CA LYS A 44 13.83 27.52 -18.22
C LYS A 44 13.16 28.79 -18.70
N SER A 45 13.94 29.58 -19.43
CA SER A 45 13.43 30.75 -20.13
C SER A 45 12.40 30.34 -21.17
N LYS A 46 11.24 30.99 -21.13
CA LYS A 46 10.23 30.91 -22.17
C LYS A 46 10.22 32.21 -22.93
N SER A 47 10.00 32.14 -24.25
CA SER A 47 9.73 33.35 -25.02
C SER A 47 8.41 33.96 -24.55
N VAL A 48 8.34 35.29 -24.54
CA VAL A 48 7.11 36.03 -24.21
C VAL A 48 5.92 35.61 -25.06
N PHE A 49 6.17 35.18 -26.30
CA PHE A 49 5.13 34.73 -27.23
C PHE A 49 4.42 33.44 -26.79
N ASP A 50 5.06 32.64 -25.93
CA ASP A 50 4.52 31.38 -25.44
C ASP A 50 3.80 31.50 -24.09
N LEU A 51 3.77 32.70 -23.50
CA LEU A 51 3.24 32.93 -22.14
C LEU A 51 1.77 33.34 -22.11
N GLN A 52 1.01 32.69 -21.24
CA GLN A 52 -0.37 33.08 -20.94
C GLN A 52 -0.44 34.14 -19.83
N ASP A 53 -1.49 34.97 -19.82
CA ASP A 53 -1.69 35.98 -18.78
C ASP A 53 -1.74 35.34 -17.38
N GLY A 54 -0.91 35.84 -16.47
CA GLY A 54 -0.78 35.32 -15.11
C GLY A 54 0.11 34.09 -14.93
N GLU A 55 0.72 33.57 -16.00
CA GLU A 55 1.71 32.50 -15.94
C GLU A 55 3.00 32.96 -15.22
N LYS A 56 3.64 32.06 -14.47
CA LYS A 56 4.94 32.32 -13.85
C LYS A 56 6.04 31.76 -14.76
N ALA A 57 6.98 32.61 -15.17
CA ALA A 57 8.04 32.21 -16.07
C ALA A 57 9.32 33.01 -15.83
N VAL A 58 10.41 32.51 -16.41
CA VAL A 58 11.68 33.24 -16.49
C VAL A 58 11.76 33.95 -17.82
N LEU A 59 11.99 35.26 -17.77
CA LEU A 59 12.31 36.08 -18.93
C LEU A 59 13.79 36.44 -18.92
N LYS A 60 14.41 36.40 -20.09
CA LYS A 60 15.82 36.76 -20.30
C LYS A 60 15.87 37.99 -21.20
N GLY A 61 16.67 38.98 -20.84
CA GLY A 61 16.80 40.16 -21.69
C GLY A 61 17.87 41.14 -21.20
N LYS A 62 18.23 42.06 -22.09
CA LYS A 62 19.20 43.11 -21.81
C LYS A 62 18.54 44.27 -21.08
N VAL A 63 19.10 44.73 -19.97
CA VAL A 63 18.59 45.91 -19.24
C VAL A 63 18.75 47.16 -20.10
N VAL A 64 17.63 47.80 -20.45
CA VAL A 64 17.60 49.00 -21.31
C VAL A 64 17.29 50.29 -20.56
N THR A 65 16.89 50.22 -19.29
CA THR A 65 16.69 51.40 -18.43
C THR A 65 17.29 51.17 -17.05
N PRO A 66 17.84 52.20 -16.40
CA PRO A 66 18.34 52.08 -15.03
C PRO A 66 17.21 51.74 -14.04
N ALA A 67 17.57 51.04 -12.97
CA ALA A 67 16.67 50.74 -11.86
C ALA A 67 16.13 52.01 -11.19
N THR A 68 14.81 52.14 -11.11
CA THR A 68 14.13 53.24 -10.40
C THR A 68 13.34 52.68 -9.22
N VAL A 69 13.63 53.16 -8.01
CA VAL A 69 12.91 52.78 -6.78
C VAL A 69 11.93 53.88 -6.38
N GLN A 70 10.64 53.57 -6.34
CA GLN A 70 9.56 54.46 -5.90
C GLN A 70 9.02 54.02 -4.54
N TYR A 71 8.93 54.93 -3.57
CA TYR A 71 8.42 54.66 -2.22
C TYR A 71 6.99 55.18 -2.08
N TYR A 72 6.07 54.32 -1.62
CA TYR A 72 4.62 54.62 -1.52
C TYR A 72 4.08 54.56 -0.08
N GLY A 73 4.97 54.47 0.92
CA GLY A 73 4.62 54.42 2.35
C GLY A 73 5.62 53.60 3.17
N PHE A 74 5.37 53.46 4.47
CA PHE A 74 6.24 52.71 5.38
C PHE A 74 6.41 51.25 4.92
N LYS A 75 7.65 50.84 4.63
CA LYS A 75 8.02 49.52 4.06
C LYS A 75 7.39 49.16 2.71
N ARG A 76 6.76 50.11 1.99
CA ARG A 76 6.19 49.89 0.66
C ARG A 76 7.00 50.60 -0.41
N ASN A 77 7.70 49.83 -1.24
CA ASN A 77 8.44 50.35 -2.39
C ASN A 77 8.21 49.51 -3.64
N ARG A 78 8.46 50.10 -4.81
CA ARG A 78 8.50 49.40 -6.09
C ARG A 78 9.80 49.73 -6.79
N LEU A 79 10.61 48.72 -7.05
CA LEU A 79 11.72 48.79 -7.98
C LEU A 79 11.19 48.50 -9.39
N SER A 80 11.51 49.36 -10.35
CA SER A 80 11.10 49.20 -11.75
C SER A 80 12.24 49.48 -12.72
N PHE A 81 12.34 48.67 -13.77
CA PHE A 81 13.26 48.83 -14.89
C PHE A 81 12.68 48.09 -16.11
N LYS A 82 13.31 48.23 -17.28
CA LYS A 82 12.91 47.56 -18.51
C LYS A 82 14.03 46.68 -19.03
N ILE A 83 13.65 45.52 -19.57
CA ILE A 83 14.55 44.62 -20.30
C ILE A 83 14.11 44.54 -21.76
N LYS A 84 15.05 44.27 -22.66
CA LYS A 84 14.78 43.98 -24.07
C LYS A 84 15.08 42.50 -24.34
N GLU A 85 14.07 41.78 -24.80
CA GLU A 85 14.16 40.40 -25.28
C GLU A 85 13.85 40.42 -26.78
N ASP A 86 14.80 40.05 -27.62
CA ASP A 86 14.79 40.28 -29.07
C ASP A 86 14.45 41.75 -29.44
N ASP A 87 13.24 42.01 -29.93
CA ASP A 87 12.73 43.34 -30.27
C ASP A 87 11.66 43.88 -29.30
N LEU A 88 11.29 43.10 -28.28
CA LEU A 88 10.25 43.47 -27.32
C LEU A 88 10.86 44.12 -26.08
N VAL A 89 10.32 45.27 -25.68
CA VAL A 89 10.69 45.94 -24.42
C VAL A 89 9.66 45.63 -23.34
N ILE A 90 10.12 45.03 -22.25
CA ILE A 90 9.29 44.49 -21.19
C ILE A 90 9.55 45.25 -19.89
N ALA A 91 8.48 45.68 -19.23
CA ALA A 91 8.59 46.35 -17.94
C ALA A 91 8.70 45.34 -16.79
N ILE A 92 9.73 45.45 -15.97
CA ILE A 92 9.95 44.63 -14.78
C ILE A 92 9.63 45.43 -13.54
N ASN A 93 8.83 44.83 -12.64
CA ASN A 93 8.45 45.45 -11.37
C ASN A 93 8.70 44.49 -10.20
N PHE A 94 9.48 44.91 -9.20
CA PHE A 94 9.64 44.23 -7.91
C PHE A 94 9.01 45.05 -6.79
N PHE A 95 8.20 44.43 -5.95
CA PHE A 95 7.56 45.10 -4.81
C PHE A 95 8.31 44.78 -3.51
N ASN A 96 8.59 45.81 -2.71
CA ASN A 96 9.24 45.74 -1.41
C ASN A 96 10.67 45.14 -1.44
N GLN A 97 11.36 45.20 -2.59
CA GLN A 97 12.71 44.66 -2.78
C GLN A 97 13.67 45.73 -3.36
N PRO A 98 13.96 46.82 -2.61
CA PRO A 98 14.78 47.92 -3.13
C PRO A 98 16.26 47.52 -3.25
N TYR A 99 16.71 46.53 -2.48
CA TYR A 99 18.08 46.00 -2.47
C TYR A 99 18.50 45.35 -3.81
N LEU A 100 17.55 45.06 -4.70
CA LEU A 100 17.85 44.55 -6.03
C LEU A 100 18.31 45.64 -7.00
N ALA A 101 18.14 46.92 -6.66
CA ALA A 101 18.58 48.03 -7.52
C ALA A 101 20.07 47.96 -7.83
N ASP A 102 20.89 47.59 -6.84
CA ASP A 102 22.35 47.46 -6.97
C ASP A 102 22.78 46.31 -7.91
N LYS A 103 21.86 45.40 -8.24
CA LYS A 103 22.09 44.27 -9.15
C LYS A 103 21.67 44.56 -10.59
N VAL A 104 20.97 45.67 -10.83
CA VAL A 104 20.46 46.05 -12.15
C VAL A 104 21.44 47.01 -12.79
N GLU A 105 22.31 46.47 -13.63
CA GLU A 105 23.27 47.26 -14.40
C GLU A 105 22.77 47.43 -15.84
N LEU A 106 22.91 48.65 -16.35
CA LEU A 106 22.51 48.99 -17.71
C LEU A 106 23.36 48.20 -18.72
N ASP A 107 22.74 47.78 -19.82
CA ASP A 107 23.36 46.96 -20.88
C ASP A 107 23.85 45.56 -20.47
N LYS A 108 23.55 45.09 -19.25
CA LYS A 108 23.77 43.68 -18.88
C LYS A 108 22.56 42.81 -19.18
N GLU A 109 22.81 41.56 -19.56
CA GLU A 109 21.77 40.54 -19.61
C GLU A 109 21.38 40.10 -18.20
N VAL A 110 20.08 39.96 -17.98
CA VAL A 110 19.52 39.52 -16.70
C VAL A 110 18.42 38.49 -16.95
N ALA A 111 18.27 37.57 -16.00
CA ALA A 111 17.20 36.58 -15.99
C ALA A 111 16.28 36.81 -14.78
N ILE A 112 14.98 36.87 -15.01
CA ILE A 112 14.01 37.29 -13.99
C ILE A 112 12.85 36.32 -13.96
N PHE A 113 12.65 35.68 -12.81
CA PHE A 113 11.48 34.87 -12.56
C PHE A 113 10.36 35.73 -11.99
N GLY A 114 9.19 35.68 -12.61
CA GLY A 114 8.05 36.48 -12.18
C GLY A 114 6.74 36.04 -12.79
N LYS A 115 5.68 36.75 -12.42
CA LYS A 115 4.34 36.56 -12.99
C LYS A 115 4.14 37.50 -14.17
N TRP A 116 3.78 36.94 -15.32
CA TRP A 116 3.48 37.68 -16.54
C TRP A 116 2.13 38.39 -16.46
N ASP A 117 2.08 39.66 -16.85
CA ASP A 117 0.87 40.46 -17.05
C ASP A 117 0.82 40.87 -18.52
N GLN A 118 -0.01 40.16 -19.30
CA GLN A 118 -0.09 40.31 -20.75
C GLN A 118 -0.66 41.68 -21.14
N LYS A 119 -1.60 42.22 -20.33
CA LYS A 119 -2.27 43.50 -20.62
C LYS A 119 -1.33 44.69 -20.49
N LYS A 120 -0.33 44.58 -19.61
CA LYS A 120 0.66 45.65 -19.35
C LYS A 120 2.02 45.40 -19.98
N THR A 121 2.19 44.27 -20.69
CA THR A 121 3.48 43.80 -21.21
C THR A 121 4.57 43.91 -20.13
N SER A 122 4.26 43.37 -18.95
CA SER A 122 5.09 43.54 -17.77
C SER A 122 5.24 42.25 -16.98
N LEU A 123 6.39 42.08 -16.36
CA LEU A 123 6.67 40.99 -15.44
C LEU A 123 6.71 41.53 -14.02
N THR A 124 5.87 40.98 -13.14
CA THR A 124 6.02 41.20 -11.70
C THR A 124 7.09 40.24 -11.19
N GLY A 125 8.30 40.77 -10.99
CA GLY A 125 9.47 40.04 -10.55
C GLY A 125 9.28 39.46 -9.15
N MET A 126 9.53 38.16 -9.03
CA MET A 126 9.55 37.43 -7.76
C MET A 126 10.99 37.15 -7.33
N LYS A 127 11.86 36.82 -8.29
CA LYS A 127 13.26 36.47 -8.04
C LYS A 127 14.18 36.93 -9.18
N PHE A 128 15.33 37.46 -8.82
CA PHE A 128 16.40 37.84 -9.74
C PHE A 128 17.40 36.69 -9.83
N LEU A 129 17.61 36.12 -11.03
CA LEU A 129 18.53 35.02 -11.28
C LEU A 129 19.87 35.59 -11.77
N MET A 130 20.98 35.22 -11.12
CA MET A 130 22.29 35.85 -11.37
C MET A 130 23.11 35.16 -12.46
N SER A 131 22.75 33.93 -12.88
CA SER A 131 23.41 33.20 -13.97
C SER A 131 22.41 32.37 -14.77
N LEU A 132 22.79 32.07 -16.02
CA LEU A 132 22.04 31.22 -16.97
C LEU A 132 22.11 29.73 -16.64
N GLU A 133 23.00 29.31 -15.73
CA GLU A 133 23.19 27.91 -15.32
C GLU A 133 22.19 27.44 -14.25
N ASP A 134 21.33 28.33 -13.77
CA ASP A 134 20.34 28.08 -12.71
C ASP A 134 18.99 27.56 -13.25
N ASP A 135 18.99 26.87 -14.40
CA ASP A 135 17.76 26.38 -15.07
C ASP A 135 17.01 25.33 -14.23
N LEU A 136 17.69 24.60 -13.34
CA LEU A 136 17.09 23.64 -12.40
C LEU A 136 17.59 23.92 -10.98
N GLN A 137 16.74 24.54 -10.15
CA GLN A 137 17.10 24.79 -8.75
C GLN A 137 16.55 23.70 -7.82
N PRO A 138 17.41 23.05 -7.04
CA PRO A 138 16.98 22.02 -6.09
C PRO A 138 16.22 22.64 -4.93
N VAL A 139 15.12 21.99 -4.52
CA VAL A 139 14.32 22.36 -3.36
C VAL A 139 14.40 21.25 -2.32
N TYR A 140 14.88 21.59 -1.13
CA TYR A 140 15.11 20.66 -0.03
C TYR A 140 14.05 20.79 1.06
N HIS A 141 13.88 19.78 1.91
CA HIS A 141 13.16 19.99 3.15
C HIS A 141 13.97 20.92 4.07
N VAL A 142 13.29 21.86 4.74
CA VAL A 142 13.94 22.84 5.61
C VAL A 142 13.22 22.91 6.95
N ALA A 143 13.99 22.96 8.04
CA ALA A 143 13.48 23.12 9.39
C ALA A 143 13.45 24.61 9.78
N GLN A 144 12.66 24.93 10.81
CA GLN A 144 12.55 26.29 11.33
C GLN A 144 13.93 26.83 11.77
N GLY A 145 14.41 27.83 11.05
CA GLY A 145 15.71 28.48 11.28
C GLY A 145 16.77 28.21 10.21
N VAL A 146 16.53 27.27 9.28
CA VAL A 146 17.38 27.00 8.10
C VAL A 146 16.66 27.50 6.85
N SER A 147 17.34 28.32 6.04
CA SER A 147 16.81 28.76 4.75
C SER A 147 17.32 27.87 3.62
N GLN A 148 16.56 27.75 2.52
CA GLN A 148 16.99 27.06 1.30
C GLN A 148 18.37 27.52 0.83
N THR A 149 18.60 28.84 0.83
CA THR A 149 19.88 29.44 0.40
C THR A 149 21.04 29.04 1.32
N ALA A 150 20.80 28.96 2.63
CA ALA A 150 21.83 28.54 3.59
C ALA A 150 22.21 27.07 3.39
N LEU A 151 21.22 26.19 3.17
CA LEU A 151 21.44 24.77 2.92
C LEU A 151 22.16 24.53 1.58
N ILE A 152 21.73 25.18 0.49
CA ILE A 152 22.43 25.09 -0.80
C ILE A 152 23.89 25.55 -0.68
N LYS A 153 24.15 26.63 0.07
CA LYS A 153 25.51 27.11 0.33
C LYS A 153 26.34 26.10 1.13
N ALA A 154 25.74 25.42 2.09
CA ALA A 154 26.40 24.37 2.86
C ALA A 154 26.80 23.20 1.96
N ILE A 155 25.87 22.73 1.13
CA ILE A 155 26.08 21.65 0.17
C ILE A 155 27.19 22.03 -0.82
N LYS A 156 27.17 23.23 -1.41
CA LYS A 156 28.25 23.71 -2.29
C LYS A 156 29.61 23.72 -1.58
N SER A 157 29.65 24.23 -0.34
CA SER A 157 30.86 24.23 0.48
C SER A 157 31.38 22.81 0.75
N ALA A 158 30.48 21.83 0.95
CA ALA A 158 30.85 20.42 1.08
C ALA A 158 31.44 19.85 -0.21
N PHE A 159 30.88 20.14 -1.38
CA PHE A 159 31.47 19.73 -2.66
C PHE A 159 32.85 20.36 -2.92
N ASP A 160 33.06 21.62 -2.50
CA ASP A 160 34.34 22.33 -2.64
C ASP A 160 35.49 21.69 -1.83
N THR A 161 35.17 20.88 -0.81
CA THR A 161 36.18 20.16 -0.01
C THR A 161 36.85 18.99 -0.76
N ASN A 162 36.31 18.60 -1.92
CA ASN A 162 36.71 17.42 -2.69
C ASN A 162 36.56 16.08 -1.93
N LEU A 163 35.84 16.05 -0.80
CA LEU A 163 35.57 14.81 -0.04
C LEU A 163 34.62 13.84 -0.76
N LEU A 164 33.94 14.29 -1.82
CA LEU A 164 33.12 13.41 -2.66
C LEU A 164 33.91 12.21 -3.20
N SER A 165 35.22 12.36 -3.47
CA SER A 165 36.06 11.27 -3.95
C SER A 165 36.32 10.18 -2.91
N GLU A 166 36.11 10.46 -1.62
CA GLU A 166 36.20 9.48 -0.53
C GLU A 166 34.95 8.59 -0.45
N ILE A 167 33.84 8.97 -1.10
CA ILE A 167 32.62 8.15 -1.11
C ILE A 167 32.83 6.93 -2.02
N GLU A 168 32.97 5.76 -1.40
CA GLU A 168 33.14 4.51 -2.12
C GLU A 168 31.84 4.05 -2.80
N GLU A 169 31.99 3.36 -3.92
CA GLU A 169 30.88 2.66 -4.58
C GLU A 169 30.38 1.51 -3.70
N ASN A 170 29.07 1.49 -3.44
CA ASN A 170 28.45 0.51 -2.56
C ASN A 170 27.75 -0.63 -3.34
N ILE A 171 27.33 -0.37 -4.57
CA ILE A 171 26.77 -1.44 -5.42
C ILE A 171 27.91 -2.20 -6.13
N PRO A 172 27.89 -3.54 -6.16
CA PRO A 172 28.84 -4.33 -6.94
C PRO A 172 28.86 -3.95 -8.42
N GLU A 173 30.05 -3.95 -9.02
CA GLU A 173 30.28 -3.58 -10.43
C GLU A 173 29.39 -4.38 -11.39
N LEU A 174 29.16 -5.67 -11.08
CA LEU A 174 28.26 -6.54 -11.82
C LEU A 174 26.84 -5.96 -11.94
N LEU A 175 26.30 -5.38 -10.86
CA LEU A 175 24.96 -4.80 -10.86
C LEU A 175 24.95 -3.42 -11.52
N VAL A 176 26.00 -2.62 -11.31
CA VAL A 176 26.18 -1.31 -11.98
C VAL A 176 26.14 -1.50 -13.49
N GLN A 177 26.91 -2.46 -14.02
CA GLN A 177 26.94 -2.76 -15.46
C GLN A 177 25.63 -3.37 -15.96
N LYS A 178 25.07 -4.35 -15.24
CA LYS A 178 23.82 -5.02 -15.62
C LYS A 178 22.66 -4.04 -15.78
N TYR A 179 22.50 -3.10 -14.83
CA TYR A 179 21.40 -2.14 -14.84
C TYR A 179 21.74 -0.80 -15.48
N ARG A 180 22.99 -0.63 -15.95
CA ARG A 180 23.56 0.61 -16.51
C ARG A 180 23.34 1.78 -15.56
N LEU A 181 23.72 1.58 -14.29
CA LEU A 181 23.54 2.59 -13.27
C LEU A 181 24.69 3.60 -13.33
N MET A 182 24.38 4.86 -13.02
CA MET A 182 25.37 5.92 -12.85
C MET A 182 26.28 5.60 -11.64
N GLY A 183 27.56 5.98 -11.69
CA GLY A 183 28.47 5.80 -10.56
C GLY A 183 27.99 6.59 -9.34
N ARG A 184 28.23 6.07 -8.12
CA ARG A 184 27.67 6.68 -6.90
C ARG A 184 28.05 8.16 -6.71
N GLN A 185 29.31 8.52 -6.95
CA GLN A 185 29.79 9.90 -6.80
C GLN A 185 29.13 10.86 -7.81
N GLU A 186 29.00 10.42 -9.06
CA GLU A 186 28.32 11.17 -10.13
C GLU A 186 26.84 11.35 -9.81
N ALA A 187 26.18 10.28 -9.34
CA ALA A 187 24.77 10.31 -8.96
C ALA A 187 24.51 11.28 -7.80
N ILE A 188 25.37 11.30 -6.78
CA ILE A 188 25.26 12.26 -5.68
C ILE A 188 25.33 13.68 -6.22
N ARG A 189 26.33 13.99 -7.06
CA ARG A 189 26.48 15.33 -7.64
C ARG A 189 25.27 15.72 -8.50
N ALA A 190 24.84 14.84 -9.40
CA ALA A 190 23.71 15.08 -10.29
C ALA A 190 22.36 15.17 -9.55
N MET A 191 22.23 14.54 -8.37
CA MET A 191 21.06 14.73 -7.49
C MET A 191 21.03 16.08 -6.77
N HIS A 192 22.11 16.88 -6.80
CA HIS A 192 22.10 18.24 -6.26
C HIS A 192 22.15 19.30 -7.35
N PHE A 193 22.99 19.07 -8.36
CA PHE A 193 23.30 20.01 -9.44
C PHE A 193 23.36 19.27 -10.78
N PRO A 194 22.21 18.82 -11.31
CA PRO A 194 22.17 18.17 -12.62
C PRO A 194 22.47 19.18 -13.74
N ALA A 195 23.25 18.77 -14.73
CA ALA A 195 23.47 19.55 -15.95
C ALA A 195 22.20 19.58 -16.82
N ASP A 196 21.46 18.47 -16.86
CA ASP A 196 20.20 18.36 -17.58
C ASP A 196 19.21 17.36 -16.96
N LEU A 197 17.99 17.34 -17.49
CA LEU A 197 16.93 16.45 -17.01
C LEU A 197 17.24 14.95 -17.25
N PRO A 198 17.84 14.53 -18.39
CA PRO A 198 18.34 13.16 -18.56
C PRO A 198 19.33 12.70 -17.49
N GLU A 199 20.33 13.51 -17.14
CA GLU A 199 21.32 13.21 -16.12
C GLU A 199 20.66 13.05 -14.75
N TYR A 200 19.78 13.98 -14.38
CA TYR A 200 18.96 13.88 -13.17
C TYR A 200 18.18 12.57 -13.11
N ARG A 201 17.53 12.16 -14.20
CA ARG A 201 16.75 10.90 -14.24
C ARG A 201 17.64 9.67 -14.01
N GLN A 202 18.87 9.65 -14.52
CA GLN A 202 19.81 8.56 -14.28
C GLN A 202 20.29 8.54 -12.82
N ALA A 203 20.61 9.70 -12.26
CA ALA A 203 20.98 9.85 -10.86
C ALA A 203 19.84 9.39 -9.93
N LEU A 204 18.62 9.87 -10.19
CA LEU A 204 17.42 9.49 -9.44
C LEU A 204 17.18 7.99 -9.48
N ARG A 205 17.28 7.37 -10.67
CA ARG A 205 17.14 5.91 -10.83
C ARG A 205 18.20 5.14 -10.05
N ARG A 206 19.46 5.59 -10.06
CA ARG A 206 20.56 4.97 -9.30
C ARG A 206 20.30 5.02 -7.79
N ILE A 207 19.90 6.18 -7.26
CA ILE A 207 19.70 6.34 -5.81
C ILE A 207 18.45 5.58 -5.35
N LYS A 208 17.35 5.62 -6.12
CA LYS A 208 16.16 4.79 -5.85
C LYS A 208 16.50 3.31 -5.81
N PHE A 209 17.26 2.82 -6.80
CA PHE A 209 17.70 1.43 -6.80
C PHE A 209 18.61 1.11 -5.61
N GLU A 210 19.54 1.99 -5.23
CA GLU A 210 20.40 1.82 -4.05
C GLU A 210 19.58 1.55 -2.79
N GLU A 211 18.64 2.45 -2.55
CA GLU A 211 17.87 2.53 -1.33
C GLU A 211 16.95 1.31 -1.20
N LEU A 212 16.24 0.98 -2.28
CA LEU A 212 15.37 -0.20 -2.33
C LEU A 212 16.17 -1.52 -2.31
N PHE A 213 17.33 -1.57 -2.96
CA PHE A 213 18.20 -2.77 -2.98
C PHE A 213 18.74 -3.10 -1.59
N TYR A 214 19.29 -2.12 -0.87
CA TYR A 214 19.82 -2.38 0.47
C TYR A 214 18.72 -2.75 1.46
N PHE A 215 17.55 -2.11 1.36
CA PHE A 215 16.38 -2.50 2.13
C PHE A 215 15.98 -3.96 1.85
N GLN A 216 15.88 -4.35 0.57
CA GLN A 216 15.56 -5.74 0.21
C GLN A 216 16.64 -6.73 0.66
N MET A 217 17.92 -6.39 0.54
CA MET A 217 19.02 -7.22 1.04
C MET A 217 18.90 -7.47 2.54
N GLN A 218 18.65 -6.42 3.35
CA GLN A 218 18.45 -6.55 4.79
C GLN A 218 17.30 -7.51 5.13
N LEU A 219 16.15 -7.36 4.46
CA LEU A 219 15.01 -8.28 4.63
C LEU A 219 15.38 -9.73 4.27
N GLN A 220 16.10 -9.96 3.17
CA GLN A 220 16.50 -11.31 2.78
C GLN A 220 17.50 -11.93 3.78
N VAL A 221 18.43 -11.13 4.33
CA VAL A 221 19.36 -11.60 5.37
C VAL A 221 18.60 -12.01 6.63
N LEU A 222 17.69 -11.17 7.12
CA LEU A 222 16.85 -11.47 8.28
C LEU A 222 16.03 -12.75 8.06
N LYS A 223 15.43 -12.89 6.88
CA LYS A 223 14.66 -14.06 6.49
C LYS A 223 15.51 -15.34 6.49
N HIS A 224 16.72 -15.29 5.93
CA HIS A 224 17.64 -16.43 5.94
C HIS A 224 18.15 -16.77 7.34
N ALA A 225 18.43 -15.77 8.18
CA ALA A 225 18.82 -15.99 9.57
C ALA A 225 17.73 -16.74 10.34
N ASN A 226 16.47 -16.30 10.24
CA ASN A 226 15.33 -16.96 10.85
C ASN A 226 15.10 -18.39 10.30
N LYS A 227 15.24 -18.57 8.98
CA LYS A 227 15.16 -19.90 8.34
C LYS A 227 16.26 -20.87 8.79
N SER A 228 17.47 -20.36 9.03
CA SER A 228 18.60 -21.19 9.49
C SER A 228 18.52 -21.58 10.97
N ALA A 229 17.83 -20.78 11.78
CA ALA A 229 17.65 -21.01 13.21
C ALA A 229 16.46 -21.94 13.55
N THR A 230 15.52 -22.14 12.62
CA THR A 230 14.33 -22.97 12.83
C THR A 230 14.36 -24.22 11.95
N SER A 231 14.58 -25.39 12.56
CA SER A 231 14.32 -26.68 11.91
C SER A 231 12.81 -26.82 11.72
N GLY A 232 12.33 -26.62 10.49
CA GLY A 232 10.93 -26.82 10.15
C GLY A 232 10.56 -28.30 10.04
N LEU A 233 9.27 -28.59 9.91
CA LEU A 233 8.78 -29.92 9.59
C LEU A 233 8.96 -30.16 8.08
N ALA A 234 9.42 -31.35 7.70
CA ALA A 234 9.39 -31.79 6.31
C ALA A 234 8.12 -32.61 6.07
N ILE A 235 7.10 -32.00 5.47
CA ILE A 235 5.80 -32.64 5.21
C ILE A 235 5.88 -33.33 3.85
N ALA A 236 6.33 -34.58 3.85
CA ALA A 236 6.41 -35.42 2.64
C ALA A 236 5.02 -35.96 2.26
N TYR A 237 4.23 -35.12 1.59
CA TYR A 237 2.87 -35.45 1.14
C TYR A 237 2.86 -36.45 -0.04
N ASP A 238 1.74 -37.15 -0.23
CA ASP A 238 1.54 -38.03 -1.38
C ASP A 238 1.04 -37.23 -2.58
N GLN A 239 1.95 -36.96 -3.52
CA GLN A 239 1.65 -36.21 -4.74
C GLN A 239 0.55 -36.89 -5.59
N ARG A 240 0.52 -38.23 -5.67
CA ARG A 240 -0.45 -38.94 -6.52
C ARG A 240 -1.85 -38.84 -5.92
N ALA A 241 -1.98 -38.99 -4.60
CA ALA A 241 -3.25 -38.81 -3.92
C ALA A 241 -3.79 -37.40 -4.11
N LEU A 242 -2.92 -36.38 -3.99
CA LEU A 242 -3.30 -35.00 -4.20
C LEU A 242 -3.75 -34.71 -5.65
N GLU A 243 -3.03 -35.24 -6.65
CA GLU A 243 -3.40 -35.10 -8.06
C GLU A 243 -4.77 -35.74 -8.37
N GLN A 244 -5.08 -36.88 -7.76
CA GLN A 244 -6.38 -37.54 -7.89
C GLN A 244 -7.53 -36.70 -7.31
N VAL A 245 -7.31 -36.10 -6.14
CA VAL A 245 -8.27 -35.17 -5.52
C VAL A 245 -8.46 -33.92 -6.37
N ILE A 246 -7.39 -33.33 -6.91
CA ILE A 246 -7.50 -32.17 -7.79
C ILE A 246 -8.31 -32.52 -9.04
N ALA A 247 -8.12 -33.72 -9.60
CA ALA A 247 -8.87 -34.20 -10.76
C ALA A 247 -10.35 -34.52 -10.45
N SER A 248 -10.72 -34.80 -9.20
CA SER A 248 -12.10 -35.08 -8.80
C SER A 248 -12.92 -33.82 -8.47
N LEU A 249 -12.27 -32.65 -8.40
CA LEU A 249 -12.96 -31.39 -8.15
C LEU A 249 -14.02 -31.10 -9.23
N PRO A 250 -15.18 -30.53 -8.86
CA PRO A 250 -16.24 -30.20 -9.82
C PRO A 250 -15.90 -29.01 -10.74
N PHE A 251 -14.68 -28.48 -10.66
CA PHE A 251 -14.16 -27.36 -11.44
C PHE A 251 -12.66 -27.52 -11.63
N SER A 252 -12.13 -26.92 -12.70
CA SER A 252 -10.68 -26.84 -12.93
C SER A 252 -10.07 -25.66 -12.17
N LEU A 253 -8.90 -25.89 -11.56
CA LEU A 253 -8.11 -24.81 -10.97
C LEU A 253 -7.56 -23.85 -12.04
N THR A 254 -7.48 -22.57 -11.71
CA THR A 254 -6.85 -21.55 -12.57
C THR A 254 -5.32 -21.66 -12.54
N GLY A 255 -4.62 -21.03 -13.49
CA GLY A 255 -3.16 -21.02 -13.50
C GLY A 255 -2.57 -20.37 -12.24
N ALA A 256 -3.19 -19.29 -11.76
CA ALA A 256 -2.77 -18.61 -10.53
C ALA A 256 -3.01 -19.47 -9.28
N GLN A 257 -4.10 -20.24 -9.26
CA GLN A 257 -4.41 -21.22 -8.20
C GLN A 257 -3.39 -22.35 -8.16
N LEU A 258 -3.08 -22.96 -9.31
CA LEU A 258 -2.08 -24.03 -9.43
C LEU A 258 -0.69 -23.56 -8.99
N LYS A 259 -0.25 -22.39 -9.47
CA LYS A 259 1.02 -21.78 -9.05
C LYS A 259 1.08 -21.55 -7.55
N SER A 260 0.02 -20.99 -6.96
CA SER A 260 -0.04 -20.73 -5.51
C SER A 260 -0.01 -22.03 -4.70
N LEU A 261 -0.69 -23.08 -5.16
CA LEU A 261 -0.65 -24.39 -4.54
C LEU A 261 0.76 -25.00 -4.63
N GLU A 262 1.42 -24.95 -5.79
CA GLU A 262 2.78 -25.45 -5.97
C GLU A 262 3.79 -24.76 -5.04
N GLU A 263 3.69 -23.43 -4.90
CA GLU A 263 4.51 -22.66 -3.97
C GLU A 263 4.32 -23.09 -2.51
N ILE A 264 3.07 -23.32 -2.08
CA ILE A 264 2.74 -23.81 -0.74
C ILE A 264 3.30 -25.22 -0.51
N LEU A 265 3.04 -26.14 -1.45
CA LEU A 265 3.47 -27.53 -1.34
C LEU A 265 5.00 -27.67 -1.35
N LYS A 266 5.69 -26.86 -2.15
CA LYS A 266 7.15 -26.81 -2.19
C LYS A 266 7.73 -26.38 -0.85
N ASP A 267 7.13 -25.37 -0.20
CA ASP A 267 7.57 -24.92 1.11
C ASP A 267 7.33 -26.01 2.16
N MET A 268 6.14 -26.63 2.16
CA MET A 268 5.79 -27.74 3.07
C MET A 268 6.76 -28.93 2.96
N ALA A 269 7.22 -29.25 1.75
CA ALA A 269 8.17 -30.35 1.52
C ALA A 269 9.64 -29.98 1.79
N SER A 270 9.96 -28.70 1.99
CA SER A 270 11.35 -28.21 2.02
C SER A 270 12.12 -28.52 3.31
N GLY A 271 11.41 -28.87 4.40
CA GLY A 271 11.98 -28.97 5.75
C GLY A 271 12.30 -27.61 6.39
N GLN A 272 12.00 -26.50 5.70
CA GLN A 272 11.99 -25.16 6.28
C GLN A 272 10.60 -24.85 6.80
N HIS A 273 10.51 -24.08 7.88
CA HIS A 273 9.22 -23.63 8.40
C HIS A 273 8.54 -22.68 7.40
N MET A 274 7.40 -23.07 6.85
CA MET A 274 6.62 -22.22 5.96
C MET A 274 5.99 -21.06 6.75
N ASN A 275 6.16 -19.84 6.25
CA ASN A 275 5.46 -18.65 6.75
C ASN A 275 4.95 -17.85 5.56
N ARG A 276 3.74 -18.16 5.10
CA ARG A 276 3.23 -17.71 3.80
C ARG A 276 1.89 -16.99 3.91
N LEU A 277 1.72 -15.91 3.16
CA LEU A 277 0.47 -15.19 2.94
C LEU A 277 -0.10 -15.55 1.57
N LEU A 278 -1.23 -16.27 1.57
CA LEU A 278 -2.05 -16.49 0.38
C LEU A 278 -3.04 -15.34 0.21
N GLN A 279 -2.79 -14.54 -0.82
CA GLN A 279 -3.59 -13.39 -1.16
C GLN A 279 -4.36 -13.63 -2.46
N GLY A 280 -5.60 -13.16 -2.51
CA GLY A 280 -6.38 -13.16 -3.73
C GLY A 280 -7.66 -12.39 -3.54
N ASP A 281 -8.29 -11.98 -4.64
CA ASP A 281 -9.57 -11.26 -4.62
C ASP A 281 -10.67 -12.09 -3.92
N VAL A 282 -11.75 -11.46 -3.46
CA VAL A 282 -12.90 -12.13 -2.87
C VAL A 282 -13.48 -13.14 -3.88
N GLY A 283 -13.51 -14.42 -3.51
CA GLY A 283 -14.00 -15.49 -4.39
C GLY A 283 -12.99 -15.94 -5.47
N SER A 284 -11.71 -15.61 -5.34
CA SER A 284 -10.61 -16.17 -6.15
C SER A 284 -10.31 -17.65 -5.87
N GLY A 285 -10.97 -18.27 -4.89
CA GLY A 285 -10.77 -19.68 -4.54
C GLY A 285 -9.63 -19.95 -3.54
N LYS A 286 -9.24 -18.98 -2.71
CA LYS A 286 -8.26 -19.20 -1.61
C LYS A 286 -8.60 -20.43 -0.75
N THR A 287 -9.88 -20.62 -0.45
CA THR A 287 -10.37 -21.74 0.36
C THR A 287 -10.02 -23.10 -0.25
N VAL A 288 -10.16 -23.31 -1.56
CA VAL A 288 -9.82 -24.61 -2.16
C VAL A 288 -8.32 -24.88 -2.08
N ILE A 289 -7.48 -23.85 -2.21
CA ILE A 289 -6.03 -23.98 -2.07
C ILE A 289 -5.65 -24.34 -0.63
N ALA A 290 -6.27 -23.70 0.37
CA ALA A 290 -6.10 -24.07 1.77
C ALA A 290 -6.57 -25.50 2.06
N SER A 291 -7.73 -25.91 1.54
CA SER A 291 -8.25 -27.28 1.68
C SER A 291 -7.31 -28.33 1.08
N LEU A 292 -6.72 -28.05 -0.09
CA LEU A 292 -5.73 -28.94 -0.72
C LEU A 292 -4.42 -29.01 0.06
N ALA A 293 -3.97 -27.90 0.65
CA ALA A 293 -2.80 -27.90 1.53
C ALA A 293 -3.05 -28.70 2.82
N MET A 294 -4.25 -28.60 3.40
CA MET A 294 -4.68 -29.44 4.53
C MET A 294 -4.68 -30.93 4.14
N TYR A 295 -5.18 -31.26 2.95
CA TYR A 295 -5.16 -32.64 2.44
C TYR A 295 -3.74 -33.17 2.25
N ALA A 296 -2.83 -32.34 1.73
CA ALA A 296 -1.41 -32.70 1.62
C ALA A 296 -0.80 -33.02 2.99
N ALA A 297 -1.07 -32.21 4.03
CA ALA A 297 -0.63 -32.50 5.40
C ALA A 297 -1.19 -33.83 5.93
N TYR A 298 -2.46 -34.12 5.66
CA TYR A 298 -3.08 -35.40 6.01
C TYR A 298 -2.36 -36.60 5.35
N THR A 299 -2.06 -36.53 4.05
CA THR A 299 -1.37 -37.65 3.36
C THR A 299 0.03 -37.91 3.91
N ALA A 300 0.66 -36.93 4.57
CA ALA A 300 1.93 -37.07 5.29
C ALA A 300 1.77 -37.53 6.75
N GLY A 301 0.54 -37.84 7.19
CA GLY A 301 0.23 -38.25 8.56
C GLY A 301 0.30 -37.11 9.58
N TYR A 302 -0.03 -35.89 9.18
CA TYR A 302 -0.13 -34.72 10.06
C TYR A 302 -1.57 -34.20 10.14
N GLN A 303 -1.93 -33.67 11.31
CA GLN A 303 -3.15 -32.89 11.51
C GLN A 303 -2.97 -31.48 10.93
N SER A 304 -4.08 -30.88 10.51
CA SER A 304 -4.12 -29.48 10.09
C SER A 304 -5.26 -28.72 10.79
N ALA A 305 -5.05 -27.42 11.06
CA ALA A 305 -6.02 -26.60 11.76
C ALA A 305 -6.30 -25.27 11.03
N LEU A 306 -7.57 -24.99 10.74
CA LEU A 306 -8.05 -23.76 10.11
C LEU A 306 -8.79 -22.89 11.14
N MET A 307 -8.20 -21.76 11.49
CA MET A 307 -8.78 -20.75 12.37
C MET A 307 -9.49 -19.65 11.57
N VAL A 308 -10.74 -19.36 11.96
CA VAL A 308 -11.61 -18.40 11.27
C VAL A 308 -12.32 -17.48 12.27
N PRO A 309 -12.72 -16.25 11.88
CA PRO A 309 -13.09 -15.22 12.86
C PRO A 309 -14.46 -15.43 13.52
N THR A 310 -15.38 -16.14 12.88
CA THR A 310 -16.76 -16.33 13.37
C THR A 310 -17.21 -17.78 13.33
N GLU A 311 -18.20 -18.11 14.17
CA GLU A 311 -18.75 -19.46 14.25
C GLU A 311 -19.46 -19.89 12.96
N ILE A 312 -20.13 -18.96 12.26
CA ILE A 312 -20.72 -19.24 10.95
C ILE A 312 -19.66 -19.65 9.93
N LEU A 313 -18.52 -18.94 9.91
CA LEU A 313 -17.45 -19.30 8.98
C LEU A 313 -16.86 -20.66 9.34
N ALA A 314 -16.73 -20.97 10.64
CA ALA A 314 -16.25 -22.28 11.07
C ALA A 314 -17.17 -23.39 10.58
N GLU A 315 -18.49 -23.20 10.69
CA GLU A 315 -19.49 -24.13 10.20
C GLU A 315 -19.46 -24.29 8.67
N GLN A 316 -19.30 -23.18 7.94
CA GLN A 316 -19.21 -23.20 6.47
C GLN A 316 -17.98 -23.95 5.99
N HIS A 317 -16.81 -23.67 6.57
CA HIS A 317 -15.57 -24.35 6.23
C HIS A 317 -15.61 -25.82 6.64
N TYR A 318 -16.18 -26.15 7.80
CA TYR A 318 -16.43 -27.52 8.22
C TYR A 318 -17.28 -28.28 7.19
N GLN A 319 -18.45 -27.76 6.82
CA GLN A 319 -19.32 -28.37 5.81
C GLN A 319 -18.64 -28.51 4.45
N SER A 320 -17.88 -27.49 4.03
CA SER A 320 -17.15 -27.51 2.75
C SER A 320 -16.06 -28.58 2.74
N LEU A 321 -15.27 -28.69 3.80
CA LEU A 321 -14.23 -29.72 3.92
C LEU A 321 -14.84 -31.12 3.98
N THR A 322 -15.91 -31.32 4.75
CA THR A 322 -16.61 -32.62 4.82
C THR A 322 -17.23 -33.02 3.48
N SER A 323 -17.68 -32.05 2.69
CA SER A 323 -18.20 -32.32 1.34
C SER A 323 -17.08 -32.63 0.33
N LEU A 324 -15.92 -32.00 0.47
CA LEU A 324 -14.75 -32.22 -0.40
C LEU A 324 -14.01 -33.52 -0.07
N PHE A 325 -13.95 -33.89 1.21
CA PHE A 325 -13.19 -35.03 1.73
C PHE A 325 -14.06 -35.90 2.65
N PRO A 326 -15.06 -36.61 2.10
CA PRO A 326 -16.00 -37.41 2.90
C PRO A 326 -15.34 -38.58 3.66
N GLU A 327 -14.14 -38.99 3.26
CA GLU A 327 -13.36 -40.06 3.88
C GLU A 327 -12.57 -39.62 5.12
N LEU A 328 -12.42 -38.31 5.35
CA LEU A 328 -11.60 -37.77 6.43
C LEU A 328 -12.40 -37.50 7.70
N SER A 329 -11.74 -37.67 8.84
CA SER A 329 -12.27 -37.25 10.14
C SER A 329 -12.01 -35.76 10.33
N ILE A 330 -13.08 -34.97 10.29
CA ILE A 330 -13.02 -33.52 10.43
C ILE A 330 -13.74 -33.12 11.71
N ALA A 331 -13.13 -32.27 12.53
CA ALA A 331 -13.75 -31.74 13.74
C ALA A 331 -13.96 -30.22 13.66
N ILE A 332 -15.00 -29.76 14.36
CA ILE A 332 -15.26 -28.34 14.56
C ILE A 332 -15.09 -27.96 16.04
N LEU A 333 -14.34 -26.88 16.32
CA LEU A 333 -14.15 -26.34 17.66
C LEU A 333 -14.55 -24.86 17.72
N LYS A 334 -15.71 -24.58 18.32
CA LYS A 334 -16.29 -23.25 18.50
C LYS A 334 -16.32 -22.85 19.98
N SER A 335 -16.36 -21.55 20.26
CA SER A 335 -16.37 -21.04 21.64
C SER A 335 -17.71 -21.31 22.32
N GLY A 336 -18.83 -21.27 21.59
CA GLY A 336 -20.19 -21.53 22.09
C GLY A 336 -20.58 -23.01 22.22
N MET A 337 -19.66 -23.98 22.05
CA MET A 337 -20.01 -25.41 22.13
C MET A 337 -20.41 -25.84 23.55
N LYS A 338 -21.40 -26.72 23.64
CA LYS A 338 -21.75 -27.42 24.89
C LYS A 338 -20.54 -28.19 25.43
N ALA A 339 -20.36 -28.18 26.75
CA ALA A 339 -19.19 -28.74 27.42
C ALA A 339 -18.88 -30.21 27.04
N ALA A 340 -19.91 -31.06 26.92
CA ALA A 340 -19.75 -32.46 26.52
C ALA A 340 -19.20 -32.60 25.08
N ALA A 341 -19.77 -31.87 24.12
CA ALA A 341 -19.33 -31.89 22.73
C ALA A 341 -17.91 -31.31 22.59
N LYS A 342 -17.62 -30.21 23.31
CA LYS A 342 -16.27 -29.63 23.35
C LYS A 342 -15.25 -30.61 23.90
N ARG A 343 -15.57 -31.31 24.99
CA ARG A 343 -14.67 -32.33 25.58
C ARG A 343 -14.41 -33.48 24.61
N SER A 344 -15.45 -33.98 23.93
CA SER A 344 -15.30 -35.03 22.92
C SER A 344 -14.38 -34.59 21.77
N ALA A 345 -14.56 -33.37 21.25
CA ALA A 345 -13.71 -32.82 20.20
C ALA A 345 -12.26 -32.67 20.67
N LEU A 346 -12.02 -32.16 21.87
CA LEU A 346 -10.67 -32.01 22.43
C LEU A 346 -9.95 -33.35 22.60
N THR A 347 -10.66 -34.38 23.06
CA THR A 347 -10.10 -35.74 23.16
C THR A 347 -9.71 -36.27 21.79
N ALA A 348 -10.61 -36.14 20.81
CA ALA A 348 -10.38 -36.63 19.45
C ALA A 348 -9.22 -35.90 18.72
N ILE A 349 -9.03 -34.61 19.03
CA ILE A 349 -7.89 -33.84 18.51
C ILE A 349 -6.58 -34.31 19.14
N ALA A 350 -6.57 -34.57 20.45
CA ALA A 350 -5.38 -34.95 21.21
C ALA A 350 -4.92 -36.39 20.94
N ASP A 351 -5.85 -37.31 20.69
CA ASP A 351 -5.55 -38.71 20.39
C ASP A 351 -5.27 -39.00 18.92
N GLY A 352 -5.48 -38.03 18.04
CA GLY A 352 -5.19 -38.13 16.60
C GLY A 352 -6.30 -38.79 15.78
N SER A 353 -7.48 -39.01 16.35
CA SER A 353 -8.64 -39.52 15.60
C SER A 353 -9.29 -38.50 14.65
N VAL A 354 -8.78 -37.26 14.65
CA VAL A 354 -9.19 -36.17 13.74
C VAL A 354 -8.03 -35.77 12.84
N ASP A 355 -8.29 -35.69 11.53
CA ASP A 355 -7.32 -35.32 10.50
C ASP A 355 -7.28 -33.81 10.28
N MET A 356 -8.45 -33.17 10.23
CA MET A 356 -8.60 -31.74 9.98
C MET A 356 -9.47 -31.08 11.05
N ILE A 357 -9.02 -29.92 11.53
CA ILE A 357 -9.73 -29.15 12.55
C ILE A 357 -10.12 -27.79 11.99
N VAL A 358 -11.38 -27.40 12.15
CA VAL A 358 -11.86 -26.04 11.86
C VAL A 358 -12.37 -25.40 13.13
N GLY A 359 -12.07 -24.12 13.37
CA GLY A 359 -12.55 -23.49 14.59
C GLY A 359 -12.34 -22.00 14.66
N THR A 360 -12.85 -21.41 15.74
CA THR A 360 -12.63 -20.01 16.07
C THR A 360 -11.33 -19.84 16.86
N HIS A 361 -11.18 -18.70 17.56
CA HIS A 361 -10.13 -18.51 18.57
C HIS A 361 -10.11 -19.59 19.68
N ALA A 362 -11.10 -20.49 19.74
CA ALA A 362 -11.05 -21.67 20.59
C ALA A 362 -9.85 -22.58 20.30
N LEU A 363 -9.34 -22.62 19.06
CA LEU A 363 -8.21 -23.47 18.64
C LEU A 363 -6.88 -23.14 19.30
N ILE A 364 -6.72 -21.90 19.77
CA ILE A 364 -5.48 -21.41 20.40
C ILE A 364 -5.53 -21.42 21.93
N GLN A 365 -6.63 -21.90 22.54
CA GLN A 365 -6.74 -22.02 23.99
C GLN A 365 -5.74 -23.05 24.54
N ASP A 366 -5.29 -22.87 25.78
CA ASP A 366 -4.28 -23.73 26.41
C ASP A 366 -4.71 -25.20 26.50
N ALA A 367 -6.02 -25.43 26.66
CA ALA A 367 -6.60 -26.77 26.75
C ALA A 367 -6.55 -27.57 25.43
N VAL A 368 -6.24 -26.94 24.29
CA VAL A 368 -6.13 -27.63 23.01
C VAL A 368 -4.73 -28.19 22.85
N GLN A 369 -4.63 -29.52 22.90
CA GLN A 369 -3.43 -30.30 22.62
C GLN A 369 -3.67 -31.07 21.32
N TYR A 370 -2.75 -30.92 20.36
CA TYR A 370 -2.80 -31.62 19.08
C TYR A 370 -1.89 -32.84 19.14
N HIS A 371 -2.27 -33.91 18.46
CA HIS A 371 -1.47 -35.13 18.37
C HIS A 371 -0.21 -34.90 17.52
N LYS A 372 -0.39 -34.44 16.27
CA LYS A 372 0.72 -34.24 15.32
C LYS A 372 0.38 -33.13 14.33
N LEU A 373 0.33 -31.89 14.81
CA LEU A 373 -0.03 -30.73 14.00
C LEU A 373 1.11 -30.33 13.05
N GLY A 374 0.84 -30.36 11.74
CA GLY A 374 1.81 -30.00 10.70
C GLY A 374 1.54 -28.66 10.02
N LEU A 375 0.27 -28.24 9.95
CA LEU A 375 -0.13 -27.03 9.24
C LEU A 375 -1.20 -26.24 10.02
N VAL A 376 -0.97 -24.95 10.20
CA VAL A 376 -1.96 -24.01 10.75
C VAL A 376 -2.32 -22.95 9.72
N ILE A 377 -3.62 -22.72 9.56
CA ILE A 377 -4.17 -21.77 8.61
C ILE A 377 -4.99 -20.72 9.34
N THR A 378 -4.75 -19.44 9.05
CA THR A 378 -5.59 -18.34 9.58
C THR A 378 -6.29 -17.62 8.44
N ASP A 379 -7.63 -17.68 8.40
CA ASP A 379 -8.45 -16.93 7.45
C ASP A 379 -8.80 -15.53 7.98
N GLU A 380 -8.88 -14.54 7.09
CA GLU A 380 -9.09 -13.13 7.44
C GLU A 380 -8.18 -12.63 8.58
N GLN A 381 -6.87 -12.83 8.41
CA GLN A 381 -5.88 -12.64 9.48
C GLN A 381 -5.93 -11.28 10.19
N HIS A 382 -6.39 -10.22 9.51
CA HIS A 382 -6.49 -8.87 10.06
C HIS A 382 -7.49 -8.76 11.23
N ARG A 383 -8.35 -9.76 11.43
CA ARG A 383 -9.28 -9.84 12.58
C ARG A 383 -8.63 -10.40 13.84
N PHE A 384 -7.44 -10.97 13.75
CA PHE A 384 -6.75 -11.61 14.87
C PHE A 384 -5.58 -10.76 15.35
N GLY A 385 -5.47 -10.63 16.67
CA GLY A 385 -4.35 -9.90 17.28
C GLY A 385 -3.00 -10.56 17.01
N VAL A 386 -1.91 -9.78 17.01
CA VAL A 386 -0.53 -10.27 16.87
C VAL A 386 -0.24 -11.42 17.85
N LYS A 387 -0.67 -11.28 19.12
CA LYS A 387 -0.50 -12.31 20.15
C LYS A 387 -1.21 -13.63 19.83
N GLN A 388 -2.42 -13.57 19.27
CA GLN A 388 -3.20 -14.77 18.91
C GLN A 388 -2.52 -15.55 17.77
N ARG A 389 -2.01 -14.83 16.76
CA ARG A 389 -1.26 -15.43 15.65
C ARG A 389 0.04 -16.08 16.12
N ARG A 390 0.76 -15.41 17.03
CA ARG A 390 1.98 -15.97 17.64
C ARG A 390 1.69 -17.27 18.41
N ILE A 391 0.65 -17.28 19.24
CA ILE A 391 0.25 -18.49 19.99
C ILE A 391 -0.06 -19.63 19.02
N PHE A 392 -0.76 -19.37 17.91
CA PHE A 392 -1.11 -20.43 16.97
C PHE A 392 0.11 -21.03 16.26
N ARG A 393 1.10 -20.18 15.92
CA ARG A 393 2.39 -20.60 15.36
C ARG A 393 3.21 -21.44 16.34
N GLU A 394 3.11 -21.15 17.63
CA GLU A 394 3.85 -21.86 18.69
C GLU A 394 3.12 -23.14 19.17
N LYS A 395 1.94 -23.49 18.62
CA LYS A 395 1.23 -24.73 18.96
C LYS A 395 1.87 -25.93 18.29
N GLY A 396 2.12 -27.02 19.04
CA GLY A 396 2.76 -28.22 18.51
C GLY A 396 4.26 -28.04 18.29
N GLU A 397 4.85 -28.84 17.40
CA GLU A 397 6.30 -28.79 17.09
C GLU A 397 6.58 -27.86 15.90
N ASN A 398 6.26 -26.56 16.06
CA ASN A 398 6.51 -25.51 15.06
C ASN A 398 5.90 -25.79 13.66
N PRO A 399 4.56 -25.95 13.58
CA PRO A 399 3.84 -26.28 12.35
C PRO A 399 3.99 -25.19 11.30
N ASP A 400 3.87 -25.57 10.04
CA ASP A 400 3.84 -24.62 8.94
C ASP A 400 2.68 -23.64 9.05
N VAL A 401 2.91 -22.37 8.70
CA VAL A 401 1.94 -21.28 8.84
C VAL A 401 1.51 -20.75 7.48
N LEU A 402 0.21 -20.85 7.21
CA LEU A 402 -0.45 -20.22 6.07
C LEU A 402 -1.47 -19.18 6.55
N MET A 403 -1.34 -17.95 6.10
CA MET A 403 -2.33 -16.89 6.35
C MET A 403 -3.09 -16.58 5.07
N MET A 404 -4.38 -16.30 5.18
CA MET A 404 -5.21 -15.88 4.06
C MET A 404 -5.78 -14.49 4.30
N THR A 405 -5.88 -13.73 3.21
CA THR A 405 -6.60 -12.45 3.23
C THR A 405 -7.45 -12.31 1.97
N ALA A 406 -8.70 -11.85 2.17
CA ALA A 406 -9.56 -11.47 1.07
C ALA A 406 -9.34 -10.03 0.60
N THR A 407 -8.67 -9.21 1.42
CA THR A 407 -8.29 -7.86 1.03
C THR A 407 -7.02 -7.91 0.18
N PRO A 408 -7.08 -7.44 -1.07
CA PRO A 408 -5.88 -7.26 -1.86
C PRO A 408 -5.02 -6.20 -1.17
N ILE A 409 -3.89 -6.61 -0.63
CA ILE A 409 -2.82 -5.73 -0.17
C ILE A 409 -1.98 -5.40 -1.40
N PRO A 410 -1.71 -4.12 -1.72
CA PRO A 410 -0.76 -3.76 -2.76
C PRO A 410 0.53 -4.56 -2.58
N ARG A 411 1.08 -5.13 -3.66
CA ARG A 411 2.26 -6.00 -3.56
C ARG A 411 3.42 -5.28 -2.86
N THR A 412 3.55 -3.99 -3.09
CA THR A 412 4.47 -3.06 -2.42
C THR A 412 4.33 -3.12 -0.90
N LEU A 413 3.10 -3.01 -0.38
CA LEU A 413 2.79 -3.09 1.05
C LEU A 413 3.00 -4.48 1.63
N ALA A 414 2.62 -5.52 0.89
CA ALA A 414 2.81 -6.90 1.34
C ALA A 414 4.30 -7.20 1.60
N ILE A 415 5.17 -6.72 0.71
CA ILE A 415 6.63 -6.90 0.79
C ILE A 415 7.26 -6.13 1.94
N THR A 416 6.77 -4.93 2.26
CA THR A 416 7.39 -4.06 3.27
C THR A 416 6.82 -4.27 4.67
N ALA A 417 5.49 -4.37 4.81
CA ALA A 417 4.82 -4.53 6.10
C ALA A 417 4.87 -5.97 6.63
N TYR A 418 5.00 -6.96 5.74
CA TYR A 418 5.01 -8.38 6.09
C TYR A 418 6.29 -9.07 5.59
N GLY A 419 7.40 -8.34 5.41
CA GLY A 419 8.60 -8.76 4.69
C GLY A 419 9.29 -10.07 5.13
N GLU A 420 8.91 -10.64 6.28
CA GLU A 420 9.32 -11.99 6.69
C GLU A 420 8.51 -13.12 6.01
N MET A 421 7.31 -12.81 5.50
CA MET A 421 6.38 -13.77 4.89
C MET A 421 6.61 -13.90 3.39
N ASP A 422 6.52 -15.14 2.89
CA ASP A 422 6.37 -15.39 1.46
C ASP A 422 4.94 -15.07 1.01
N VAL A 423 4.74 -14.53 -0.19
CA VAL A 423 3.41 -14.11 -0.68
C VAL A 423 3.06 -14.90 -1.94
N SER A 424 1.95 -15.62 -1.91
CA SER A 424 1.33 -16.23 -3.08
C SER A 424 0.11 -15.41 -3.50
N ILE A 425 -0.04 -15.17 -4.80
CA ILE A 425 -1.08 -14.31 -5.35
C ILE A 425 -1.98 -15.10 -6.29
N ILE A 426 -3.28 -15.07 -6.01
CA ILE A 426 -4.35 -15.52 -6.92
C ILE A 426 -5.02 -14.29 -7.53
N ASP A 427 -4.54 -13.90 -8.71
CA ASP A 427 -5.02 -12.75 -9.50
C ASP A 427 -6.05 -13.15 -10.58
N GLN A 428 -6.40 -14.43 -10.67
CA GLN A 428 -7.38 -14.96 -11.62
C GLN A 428 -8.68 -15.36 -10.91
N LEU A 429 -9.82 -14.97 -11.47
CA LEU A 429 -11.13 -15.43 -11.03
C LEU A 429 -11.44 -16.82 -11.63
N PRO A 430 -12.15 -17.71 -10.90
CA PRO A 430 -12.60 -19.00 -11.43
C PRO A 430 -13.48 -18.86 -12.68
N ALA A 431 -13.42 -19.86 -13.57
CA ALA A 431 -14.25 -19.90 -14.77
C ALA A 431 -15.76 -19.90 -14.44
N GLY A 432 -16.55 -19.17 -15.25
CA GLY A 432 -18.01 -19.11 -15.11
C GLY A 432 -18.56 -18.02 -14.19
N ARG A 433 -17.70 -17.28 -13.47
CA ARG A 433 -18.13 -16.12 -12.67
C ARG A 433 -18.35 -14.90 -13.56
N LYS A 434 -19.55 -14.31 -13.48
CA LYS A 434 -19.87 -13.07 -14.21
C LYS A 434 -19.30 -11.86 -13.44
N PRO A 435 -18.69 -10.88 -14.13
CA PRO A 435 -18.22 -9.66 -13.48
C PRO A 435 -19.39 -8.88 -12.90
N ILE A 436 -19.18 -8.24 -11.75
CA ILE A 436 -20.21 -7.44 -11.10
C ILE A 436 -20.34 -6.11 -11.84
N VAL A 437 -21.57 -5.77 -12.23
CA VAL A 437 -21.85 -4.49 -12.89
C VAL A 437 -21.91 -3.43 -11.81
N THR A 438 -20.87 -2.59 -11.75
CA THR A 438 -20.77 -1.52 -10.77
C THR A 438 -21.24 -0.21 -11.40
N ARG A 439 -22.17 0.51 -10.74
CA ARG A 439 -22.68 1.80 -11.21
C ARG A 439 -22.67 2.82 -10.09
N TRP A 440 -22.15 4.01 -10.38
CA TRP A 440 -22.31 5.17 -9.53
C TRP A 440 -23.59 5.91 -9.91
N VAL A 441 -24.45 6.13 -8.92
CA VAL A 441 -25.72 6.85 -9.04
C VAL A 441 -25.76 8.01 -8.05
N LYS A 442 -26.43 9.09 -8.45
CA LYS A 442 -26.67 10.24 -7.57
C LYS A 442 -27.89 9.99 -6.69
N HIS A 443 -27.99 10.65 -5.54
CA HIS A 443 -29.15 10.51 -4.65
C HIS A 443 -30.49 10.84 -5.35
N GLN A 444 -30.49 11.75 -6.32
CA GLN A 444 -31.70 12.10 -7.08
C GLN A 444 -32.21 10.95 -7.96
N GLN A 445 -31.39 9.93 -8.22
CA GLN A 445 -31.73 8.77 -9.03
C GLN A 445 -32.07 7.54 -8.18
N LEU A 446 -32.14 7.71 -6.85
CA LEU A 446 -32.39 6.60 -5.93
C LEU A 446 -33.77 5.98 -6.16
N ASP A 447 -34.80 6.77 -6.43
CA ASP A 447 -36.15 6.25 -6.68
C ASP A 447 -36.22 5.31 -7.90
N ASP A 448 -35.48 5.64 -8.97
CA ASP A 448 -35.37 4.77 -10.16
C ASP A 448 -34.69 3.45 -9.80
N VAL A 449 -33.64 3.51 -8.97
CA VAL A 449 -32.92 2.34 -8.48
C VAL A 449 -33.82 1.46 -7.61
N LEU A 450 -34.57 2.04 -6.67
CA LEU A 450 -35.48 1.30 -5.81
C LEU A 450 -36.62 0.65 -6.61
N THR A 451 -37.12 1.33 -7.64
CA THR A 451 -38.13 0.78 -8.58
C THR A 451 -37.59 -0.44 -9.32
N TRP A 452 -36.36 -0.35 -9.84
CA TRP A 452 -35.70 -1.48 -10.49
C TRP A 452 -35.43 -2.62 -9.51
N MET A 453 -34.97 -2.32 -8.30
CA MET A 453 -34.74 -3.32 -7.24
C MET A 453 -36.03 -4.10 -6.91
N ARG A 454 -37.19 -3.44 -6.88
CA ARG A 454 -38.48 -4.11 -6.65
C ARG A 454 -38.75 -5.20 -7.70
N GLN A 455 -38.44 -4.93 -8.97
CA GLN A 455 -38.60 -5.90 -10.05
C GLN A 455 -37.64 -7.09 -9.92
N GLU A 456 -36.42 -6.85 -9.46
CA GLU A 456 -35.45 -7.92 -9.23
C GLU A 456 -35.80 -8.78 -8.00
N ILE A 457 -36.27 -8.17 -6.91
CA ILE A 457 -36.77 -8.89 -5.73
C ILE A 457 -37.95 -9.79 -6.12
N ALA A 458 -38.87 -9.31 -6.96
CA ALA A 458 -39.97 -10.12 -7.49
C ALA A 458 -39.51 -11.34 -8.31
N LYS A 459 -38.28 -11.30 -8.88
CA LYS A 459 -37.64 -12.45 -9.56
C LYS A 459 -36.86 -13.36 -8.59
N GLY A 460 -37.02 -13.15 -7.28
CA GLY A 460 -36.33 -13.91 -6.23
C GLY A 460 -34.87 -13.50 -6.03
N ALA A 461 -34.52 -12.24 -6.32
CA ALA A 461 -33.22 -11.68 -5.94
C ALA A 461 -33.23 -11.25 -4.47
N GLN A 462 -32.09 -11.40 -3.80
CA GLN A 462 -31.87 -10.83 -2.47
C GLN A 462 -30.90 -9.65 -2.55
N VAL A 463 -31.07 -8.70 -1.63
CA VAL A 463 -30.43 -7.38 -1.66
C VAL A 463 -29.72 -7.11 -0.35
N TYR A 464 -28.48 -6.65 -0.44
CA TYR A 464 -27.79 -5.97 0.66
C TYR A 464 -27.90 -4.45 0.50
N VAL A 465 -28.23 -3.75 1.59
CA VAL A 465 -28.22 -2.29 1.64
C VAL A 465 -27.31 -1.83 2.78
N ILE A 466 -26.26 -1.08 2.43
CA ILE A 466 -25.24 -0.62 3.36
C ILE A 466 -25.48 0.85 3.70
N SER A 467 -25.68 1.13 4.98
CA SER A 467 -25.73 2.48 5.54
C SER A 467 -24.31 3.03 5.74
N PRO A 468 -24.08 4.34 5.55
CA PRO A 468 -22.80 4.98 5.81
C PRO A 468 -22.31 4.78 7.24
N LEU A 469 -20.98 4.66 7.36
CA LEU A 469 -20.26 4.86 8.61
C LEU A 469 -19.91 6.34 8.78
N ILE A 470 -19.99 6.83 10.01
CA ILE A 470 -19.40 8.08 10.46
C ILE A 470 -18.28 7.71 11.42
N GLU A 471 -17.03 7.93 10.99
CA GLU A 471 -15.81 7.51 11.70
C GLU A 471 -15.74 7.97 13.17
N GLU A 472 -16.50 9.02 13.54
CA GLU A 472 -16.50 9.62 14.86
C GLU A 472 -17.63 9.11 15.80
N SER A 473 -18.63 8.36 15.32
CA SER A 473 -19.76 7.99 16.19
C SER A 473 -20.59 6.77 15.77
N GLU A 474 -20.39 5.64 16.47
CA GLU A 474 -21.23 4.44 16.35
C GLU A 474 -22.71 4.67 16.70
N ALA A 475 -23.02 5.72 17.49
CA ALA A 475 -24.40 6.06 17.84
C ALA A 475 -25.14 6.70 16.66
N LEU A 476 -24.44 7.45 15.81
CA LEU A 476 -24.99 8.01 14.58
C LEU A 476 -25.16 6.92 13.51
N ASP A 477 -24.23 5.98 13.39
CA ASP A 477 -24.33 4.85 12.45
C ASP A 477 -25.60 4.01 12.68
N LEU A 478 -25.89 3.72 13.94
CA LEU A 478 -27.11 2.99 14.31
C LEU A 478 -28.37 3.77 13.92
N LYS A 479 -28.40 5.08 14.17
CA LYS A 479 -29.55 5.93 13.81
C LYS A 479 -29.77 5.96 12.30
N ASN A 480 -28.70 6.09 11.52
CA ASN A 480 -28.77 6.10 10.06
C ASN A 480 -29.30 4.77 9.52
N ALA A 481 -28.79 3.64 10.04
CA ALA A 481 -29.21 2.32 9.59
C ALA A 481 -30.69 2.02 9.95
N VAL A 482 -31.14 2.42 11.14
CA VAL A 482 -32.55 2.29 11.56
C VAL A 482 -33.47 3.18 10.71
N ALA A 483 -33.07 4.43 10.45
CA ALA A 483 -33.85 5.34 9.61
C ALA A 483 -33.98 4.79 8.17
N LEU A 484 -32.88 4.30 7.60
CA LEU A 484 -32.86 3.69 6.28
C LEU A 484 -33.72 2.42 6.22
N GLU A 485 -33.69 1.58 7.26
CA GLU A 485 -34.56 0.41 7.35
C GLU A 485 -36.04 0.82 7.34
N GLN A 486 -36.42 1.84 8.12
CA GLN A 486 -37.80 2.32 8.18
C GLN A 486 -38.26 2.89 6.82
N GLU A 487 -37.40 3.67 6.16
CA GLU A 487 -37.67 4.21 4.82
C GLU A 487 -37.90 3.09 3.80
N LEU A 488 -37.03 2.08 3.78
CA LEU A 488 -37.15 0.94 2.87
C LEU A 488 -38.36 0.07 3.21
N LYS A 489 -38.70 -0.12 4.49
CA LYS A 489 -39.91 -0.83 4.91
C LYS A 489 -41.18 -0.13 4.42
N ASN A 490 -41.20 1.19 4.46
CA ASN A 490 -42.31 1.98 3.94
C ASN A 490 -42.36 1.89 2.40
N TYR A 491 -41.20 1.96 1.73
CA TYR A 491 -41.14 1.91 0.27
C TYR A 491 -41.52 0.53 -0.31
N PHE A 492 -41.03 -0.56 0.28
CA PHE A 492 -41.29 -1.94 -0.18
C PHE A 492 -42.41 -2.63 0.60
N GLN A 493 -43.34 -1.85 1.17
CA GLN A 493 -44.41 -2.38 2.00
C GLN A 493 -45.25 -3.41 1.23
N GLY A 494 -45.25 -4.66 1.69
CA GLY A 494 -45.97 -5.78 1.05
C GLY A 494 -45.20 -6.48 -0.08
N ASP A 495 -44.09 -5.92 -0.54
CA ASP A 495 -43.30 -6.44 -1.67
C ASP A 495 -42.02 -7.17 -1.23
N ALA A 496 -41.46 -6.86 -0.06
CA ALA A 496 -40.20 -7.45 0.41
C ALA A 496 -40.15 -7.62 1.94
N ARG A 497 -39.47 -8.68 2.40
CA ARG A 497 -39.17 -8.90 3.82
C ARG A 497 -37.82 -8.25 4.15
N ILE A 498 -37.84 -7.28 5.06
CA ILE A 498 -36.67 -6.46 5.39
C ILE A 498 -36.22 -6.71 6.82
N ALA A 499 -34.92 -6.89 7.02
CA ALA A 499 -34.28 -6.96 8.33
C ALA A 499 -33.12 -5.98 8.45
N LEU A 500 -32.78 -5.63 9.69
CA LEU A 500 -31.64 -4.78 10.06
C LEU A 500 -30.60 -5.59 10.82
N MET A 501 -29.33 -5.39 10.48
CA MET A 501 -28.18 -5.91 11.22
C MET A 501 -27.18 -4.79 11.52
N HIS A 502 -26.72 -4.66 12.78
CA HIS A 502 -25.75 -3.63 13.14
C HIS A 502 -24.71 -4.12 14.17
N GLY A 503 -23.64 -3.34 14.37
CA GLY A 503 -22.47 -3.75 15.17
C GLY A 503 -22.79 -4.06 16.62
N LYS A 504 -23.72 -3.32 17.22
CA LYS A 504 -24.15 -3.48 18.62
C LYS A 504 -25.02 -4.71 18.90
N MET A 505 -25.48 -5.45 17.89
CA MET A 505 -26.25 -6.68 18.11
C MET A 505 -25.34 -7.77 18.67
N LYS A 506 -25.91 -8.67 19.48
CA LYS A 506 -25.17 -9.86 19.94
C LYS A 506 -24.84 -10.74 18.74
N ASN A 507 -23.73 -11.47 18.82
CA ASN A 507 -23.31 -12.34 17.72
C ASN A 507 -24.37 -13.41 17.40
N GLU A 508 -25.05 -13.95 18.42
CA GLU A 508 -26.16 -14.90 18.25
C GLU A 508 -27.30 -14.33 17.39
N ASP A 509 -27.67 -13.06 17.61
CA ASP A 509 -28.73 -12.39 16.84
C ASP A 509 -28.30 -12.13 15.39
N LYS A 510 -27.06 -11.67 15.19
CA LYS A 510 -26.47 -11.47 13.85
C LYS A 510 -26.45 -12.78 13.08
N ASP A 511 -26.05 -13.85 13.76
CA ASP A 511 -25.95 -15.16 13.16
C ASP A 511 -27.33 -15.70 12.75
N ALA A 512 -28.35 -15.51 13.60
CA ALA A 512 -29.74 -15.87 13.27
C ALA A 512 -30.28 -15.10 12.06
N ILE A 513 -30.05 -13.79 11.99
CA ILE A 513 -30.47 -12.95 10.85
C ILE A 513 -29.77 -13.37 9.56
N MET A 514 -28.47 -13.66 9.62
CA MET A 514 -27.71 -14.11 8.46
C MET A 514 -28.15 -15.49 7.97
N GLN A 515 -28.56 -16.40 8.87
CA GLN A 515 -29.15 -17.68 8.48
C GLN A 515 -30.52 -17.50 7.83
N ALA A 516 -31.39 -16.67 8.41
CA ALA A 516 -32.69 -16.33 7.82
C ALA A 516 -32.53 -15.70 6.43
N PHE A 517 -31.55 -14.80 6.26
CA PHE A 517 -31.21 -14.24 4.96
C PHE A 517 -30.69 -15.31 4.00
N LYS A 518 -29.79 -16.19 4.42
CA LYS A 518 -29.32 -17.31 3.58
C LYS A 518 -30.45 -18.25 3.13
N ASN A 519 -31.43 -18.49 4.00
CA ASN A 519 -32.59 -19.36 3.76
C ASN A 519 -33.71 -18.69 2.94
N GLN A 520 -33.51 -17.46 2.46
CA GLN A 520 -34.52 -16.67 1.75
C GLN A 520 -35.77 -16.39 2.60
N GLU A 521 -35.61 -16.27 3.91
CA GLU A 521 -36.66 -15.77 4.81
C GLU A 521 -36.68 -14.24 4.83
N ILE A 522 -35.59 -13.60 4.42
CA ILE A 522 -35.39 -12.15 4.30
C ILE A 522 -34.95 -11.85 2.86
N ASP A 523 -35.58 -10.87 2.23
CA ASP A 523 -35.28 -10.47 0.85
C ASP A 523 -34.26 -9.32 0.81
N LEU A 524 -34.34 -8.38 1.76
CA LEU A 524 -33.48 -7.22 1.85
C LEU A 524 -32.87 -7.10 3.26
N LEU A 525 -31.54 -7.08 3.34
CA LEU A 525 -30.80 -6.88 4.58
C LEU A 525 -30.16 -5.49 4.61
N VAL A 526 -30.65 -4.64 5.50
CA VAL A 526 -30.02 -3.36 5.83
C VAL A 526 -28.94 -3.59 6.86
N SER A 527 -27.74 -3.05 6.63
CA SER A 527 -26.67 -3.16 7.62
C SER A 527 -25.68 -2.01 7.56
N THR A 528 -24.89 -1.88 8.63
CA THR A 528 -23.62 -1.14 8.60
C THR A 528 -22.53 -2.03 7.96
N THR A 529 -21.25 -1.67 8.05
CA THR A 529 -20.13 -2.48 7.51
C THR A 529 -19.94 -3.86 8.15
N VAL A 530 -20.81 -4.24 9.07
CA VAL A 530 -20.74 -5.52 9.80
C VAL A 530 -21.02 -6.73 8.89
N ILE A 531 -21.58 -6.53 7.68
CA ILE A 531 -21.69 -7.59 6.64
C ILE A 531 -20.31 -8.12 6.17
N GLU A 532 -19.19 -7.56 6.67
CA GLU A 532 -17.84 -8.12 6.50
C GLU A 532 -17.69 -9.59 6.94
N VAL A 533 -18.65 -10.19 7.67
CA VAL A 533 -18.64 -11.62 7.99
C VAL A 533 -18.86 -12.46 6.71
N GLY A 534 -17.87 -13.29 6.33
CA GLY A 534 -17.69 -14.03 5.04
C GLY A 534 -18.81 -14.95 4.53
N VAL A 535 -20.04 -14.83 5.04
CA VAL A 535 -21.17 -15.70 4.72
C VAL A 535 -21.48 -15.69 3.22
N ASN A 536 -21.48 -16.88 2.61
CA ASN A 536 -21.86 -17.05 1.21
C ASN A 536 -23.39 -17.10 1.05
N VAL A 537 -23.96 -16.12 0.33
CA VAL A 537 -25.38 -16.09 -0.05
C VAL A 537 -25.50 -16.03 -1.59
N PRO A 538 -25.59 -17.17 -2.29
CA PRO A 538 -25.56 -17.22 -3.75
C PRO A 538 -26.70 -16.45 -4.45
N ASN A 539 -27.84 -16.27 -3.78
CA ASN A 539 -29.00 -15.54 -4.30
C ASN A 539 -28.95 -14.03 -4.04
N ALA A 540 -27.98 -13.55 -3.25
CA ALA A 540 -27.73 -12.12 -3.10
C ALA A 540 -27.03 -11.58 -4.34
N THR A 541 -27.77 -10.81 -5.15
CA THR A 541 -27.32 -10.33 -6.47
C THR A 541 -27.19 -8.82 -6.53
N ILE A 542 -27.73 -8.08 -5.56
CA ILE A 542 -27.69 -6.62 -5.54
C ILE A 542 -27.04 -6.14 -4.26
N MET A 543 -26.03 -5.27 -4.40
CA MET A 543 -25.37 -4.53 -3.32
C MET A 543 -25.64 -3.04 -3.52
N LEU A 544 -26.41 -2.42 -2.64
CA LEU A 544 -26.66 -0.97 -2.61
C LEU A 544 -25.85 -0.35 -1.48
N ILE A 545 -25.01 0.64 -1.78
CA ILE A 545 -24.17 1.32 -0.79
C ILE A 545 -24.58 2.79 -0.75
N MET A 546 -25.14 3.23 0.37
CA MET A 546 -25.56 4.61 0.61
C MET A 546 -24.37 5.47 1.02
N ASP A 547 -24.31 6.71 0.53
CA ASP A 547 -23.19 7.65 0.73
C ASP A 547 -21.82 6.99 0.48
N ALA A 548 -21.70 6.30 -0.67
CA ALA A 548 -20.52 5.48 -1.01
C ALA A 548 -19.20 6.27 -1.03
N ASP A 549 -19.24 7.60 -1.20
CA ASP A 549 -18.08 8.47 -1.15
C ASP A 549 -17.46 8.61 0.26
N ARG A 550 -18.14 8.15 1.31
CA ARG A 550 -17.61 8.09 2.67
C ARG A 550 -16.76 6.85 2.96
N PHE A 551 -16.77 5.86 2.06
CA PHE A 551 -16.02 4.63 2.23
C PHE A 551 -14.69 4.69 1.47
N GLY A 552 -13.67 3.99 1.98
CA GLY A 552 -12.43 3.74 1.25
C GLY A 552 -12.63 2.75 0.09
N LEU A 553 -11.78 2.78 -0.93
CA LEU A 553 -11.90 1.87 -2.09
C LEU A 553 -11.83 0.40 -1.67
N SER A 554 -10.95 0.08 -0.72
CA SER A 554 -10.80 -1.28 -0.17
C SER A 554 -12.08 -1.78 0.52
N GLN A 555 -12.79 -0.91 1.26
CA GLN A 555 -14.08 -1.26 1.89
C GLN A 555 -15.18 -1.46 0.85
N LEU A 556 -15.30 -0.54 -0.12
CA LEU A 556 -16.25 -0.65 -1.23
C LEU A 556 -16.05 -1.95 -2.02
N HIS A 557 -14.79 -2.32 -2.27
CA HIS A 557 -14.45 -3.56 -2.95
C HIS A 557 -14.86 -4.80 -2.16
N GLN A 558 -14.61 -4.82 -0.84
CA GLN A 558 -15.05 -5.92 0.03
C GLN A 558 -16.57 -6.07 0.06
N LEU A 559 -17.30 -4.95 0.12
CA LEU A 559 -18.76 -4.92 0.07
C LEU A 559 -19.26 -5.42 -1.30
N ARG A 560 -18.68 -4.93 -2.40
CA ARG A 560 -18.97 -5.44 -3.76
C ARG A 560 -18.79 -6.95 -3.84
N GLY A 561 -17.72 -7.50 -3.26
CA GLY A 561 -17.44 -8.94 -3.26
C GLY A 561 -18.42 -9.82 -2.47
N ARG A 562 -19.39 -9.23 -1.75
CA ARG A 562 -20.44 -9.98 -1.03
C ARG A 562 -21.55 -10.48 -1.96
N VAL A 563 -21.67 -9.92 -3.17
CA VAL A 563 -22.59 -10.39 -4.21
C VAL A 563 -21.83 -11.09 -5.35
N GLY A 564 -22.56 -11.70 -6.29
CA GLY A 564 -21.93 -12.37 -7.44
C GLY A 564 -21.26 -13.71 -7.09
N ARG A 565 -21.86 -14.44 -6.13
CA ARG A 565 -21.42 -15.80 -5.75
C ARG A 565 -22.22 -16.92 -6.45
N GLY A 566 -23.30 -16.59 -7.14
CA GLY A 566 -24.08 -17.51 -7.99
C GLY A 566 -23.90 -17.26 -9.49
N HIS A 567 -24.71 -17.93 -10.33
CA HIS A 567 -24.67 -17.80 -11.79
C HIS A 567 -25.45 -16.57 -12.34
N LYS A 568 -26.27 -15.93 -11.49
CA LYS A 568 -27.06 -14.74 -11.84
C LYS A 568 -26.13 -13.52 -11.99
N GLN A 569 -26.48 -12.61 -12.91
CA GLN A 569 -25.78 -11.33 -13.03
C GLN A 569 -25.97 -10.55 -11.72
N SER A 570 -24.89 -9.97 -11.21
CA SER A 570 -24.91 -9.20 -9.96
C SER A 570 -24.52 -7.74 -10.20
N TYR A 571 -25.00 -6.87 -9.31
CA TYR A 571 -24.92 -5.42 -9.43
C TYR A 571 -24.43 -4.80 -8.12
N ALA A 572 -23.54 -3.83 -8.23
CA ALA A 572 -23.11 -2.98 -7.13
C ALA A 572 -23.46 -1.52 -7.45
N LEU A 573 -24.37 -0.94 -6.66
CA LEU A 573 -24.90 0.40 -6.85
C LEU A 573 -24.34 1.32 -5.76
N LEU A 574 -23.52 2.27 -6.18
CA LEU A 574 -22.85 3.23 -5.32
C LEU A 574 -23.66 4.53 -5.33
N VAL A 575 -24.43 4.80 -4.28
CA VAL A 575 -25.24 6.01 -4.16
C VAL A 575 -24.38 7.08 -3.49
N ALA A 576 -23.98 8.12 -4.23
CA ALA A 576 -23.07 9.14 -3.70
C ALA A 576 -23.20 10.48 -4.44
N ASN A 577 -23.03 11.58 -3.70
CA ASN A 577 -22.93 12.94 -4.24
C ASN A 577 -21.62 13.61 -3.77
N PRO A 578 -20.44 13.10 -4.18
CA PRO A 578 -19.14 13.60 -3.72
C PRO A 578 -18.96 15.07 -4.09
N LYS A 579 -18.60 15.87 -3.08
CA LYS A 579 -18.30 17.30 -3.24
C LYS A 579 -16.84 17.57 -3.61
N THR A 580 -15.94 16.66 -3.28
CA THR A 580 -14.50 16.78 -3.54
C THR A 580 -14.09 16.06 -4.83
N GLU A 581 -13.01 16.53 -5.48
CA GLU A 581 -12.45 15.83 -6.65
C GLU A 581 -11.92 14.44 -6.28
N THR A 582 -11.33 14.29 -5.08
CA THR A 582 -10.90 12.98 -4.56
C THR A 582 -12.06 11.99 -4.41
N GLY A 583 -13.23 12.46 -3.95
CA GLY A 583 -14.43 11.63 -3.84
C GLY A 583 -14.99 11.22 -5.20
N LYS A 584 -14.97 12.12 -6.19
CA LYS A 584 -15.39 11.80 -7.57
C LYS A 584 -14.46 10.78 -8.21
N GLU A 585 -13.16 10.96 -8.07
CA GLU A 585 -12.15 10.04 -8.62
C GLU A 585 -12.27 8.66 -7.98
N ARG A 586 -12.53 8.59 -6.66
CA ARG A 586 -12.83 7.34 -5.97
C ARG A 586 -14.00 6.58 -6.58
N MET A 587 -15.12 7.27 -6.82
CA MET A 587 -16.30 6.65 -7.44
C MET A 587 -16.01 6.18 -8.87
N ARG A 588 -15.28 6.98 -9.65
CA ARG A 588 -14.87 6.61 -11.02
C ARG A 588 -14.05 5.32 -11.01
N ILE A 589 -12.96 5.28 -10.25
CA ILE A 589 -12.07 4.11 -10.17
C ILE A 589 -12.84 2.85 -9.77
N MET A 590 -13.73 2.95 -8.78
CA MET A 590 -14.55 1.82 -8.33
C MET A 590 -15.49 1.26 -9.42
N THR A 591 -15.89 2.10 -10.39
CA THR A 591 -16.73 1.68 -11.53
C THR A 591 -15.95 1.15 -12.73
N GLU A 592 -14.67 1.52 -12.88
CA GLU A 592 -13.84 1.18 -14.05
C GLU A 592 -13.21 -0.20 -13.96
N THR A 593 -12.90 -0.68 -12.75
CA THR A 593 -12.23 -1.97 -12.57
C THR A 593 -12.92 -2.87 -11.56
N ASN A 594 -12.92 -4.17 -11.86
CA ASN A 594 -13.31 -5.22 -10.93
C ASN A 594 -12.13 -5.82 -10.16
N ASP A 595 -10.90 -5.48 -10.54
CA ASP A 595 -9.68 -6.03 -9.95
C ASP A 595 -9.38 -5.34 -8.61
N GLY A 596 -9.47 -6.12 -7.54
CA GLY A 596 -9.18 -5.65 -6.20
C GLY A 596 -7.74 -5.15 -5.97
N PHE A 597 -6.74 -5.67 -6.68
CA PHE A 597 -5.35 -5.23 -6.55
C PHE A 597 -5.17 -3.81 -7.09
N ILE A 598 -5.76 -3.53 -8.26
CA ILE A 598 -5.74 -2.18 -8.86
C ILE A 598 -6.46 -1.19 -7.93
N LEU A 599 -7.59 -1.58 -7.34
CA LEU A 599 -8.32 -0.73 -6.40
C LEU A 599 -7.52 -0.45 -5.13
N ALA A 600 -6.80 -1.43 -4.60
CA ALA A 600 -5.98 -1.26 -3.41
C ALA A 600 -4.78 -0.34 -3.67
N GLU A 601 -4.14 -0.44 -4.84
CA GLU A 601 -3.08 0.48 -5.25
C GLU A 601 -3.60 1.91 -5.42
N ALA A 602 -4.79 2.07 -6.02
CA ALA A 602 -5.43 3.37 -6.15
C ALA A 602 -5.80 3.97 -4.79
N ASP A 603 -6.33 3.17 -3.84
CA ASP A 603 -6.65 3.60 -2.47
C ASP A 603 -5.41 4.15 -1.78
N LEU A 604 -4.29 3.44 -1.93
CA LEU A 604 -3.02 3.80 -1.33
C LEU A 604 -2.42 5.08 -1.94
N LYS A 605 -2.47 5.22 -3.27
CA LYS A 605 -2.07 6.46 -3.95
C LYS A 605 -2.93 7.66 -3.53
N MET A 606 -4.25 7.47 -3.35
CA MET A 606 -5.17 8.53 -2.95
C MET A 606 -4.97 9.00 -1.51
N ARG A 607 -4.61 8.11 -0.59
CA ARG A 607 -4.36 8.44 0.83
C ARG A 607 -2.97 9.04 1.06
N GLY A 608 -2.04 8.84 0.13
CA GLY A 608 -0.65 9.29 0.25
C GLY A 608 0.17 8.40 1.19
N SER A 609 1.47 8.28 0.91
CA SER A 609 2.43 7.47 1.66
C SER A 609 2.73 7.96 3.08
N GLY A 610 2.17 9.09 3.52
CA GLY A 610 2.47 9.71 4.84
C GLY A 610 1.40 9.54 5.92
N GLU A 611 0.12 9.34 5.59
CA GLU A 611 -0.96 9.30 6.60
C GLU A 611 -1.32 7.89 7.08
N ILE A 612 -1.11 6.84 6.27
CA ILE A 612 -1.40 5.45 6.67
C ILE A 612 -0.35 4.93 7.67
N PHE A 613 0.87 5.44 7.57
CA PHE A 613 2.00 4.99 8.37
C PHE A 613 2.21 5.98 9.50
N GLY A 614 1.34 5.89 10.52
CA GLY A 614 1.60 6.54 11.80
C GLY A 614 3.04 6.23 12.22
N THR A 615 3.84 7.29 12.31
CA THR A 615 5.30 7.35 12.17
C THR A 615 6.14 6.54 13.18
N ARG A 616 5.54 5.60 13.93
CA ARG A 616 6.25 4.70 14.87
C ARG A 616 5.67 3.29 15.01
N GLN A 617 4.57 2.93 14.32
CA GLN A 617 3.90 1.63 14.56
C GLN A 617 3.91 0.65 13.37
N SER A 618 4.23 1.11 12.16
CA SER A 618 4.11 0.29 10.93
C SER A 618 5.38 -0.47 10.53
N GLY A 619 6.52 -0.24 11.17
CA GLY A 619 7.78 -0.97 10.91
C GLY A 619 8.38 -0.77 9.51
N ILE A 620 7.82 0.13 8.69
CA ILE A 620 8.34 0.46 7.35
C ILE A 620 9.31 1.65 7.49
N PRO A 621 10.55 1.55 6.97
CA PRO A 621 11.48 2.67 6.99
C PRO A 621 11.03 3.81 6.09
N GLU A 622 11.23 5.05 6.52
CA GLU A 622 11.11 6.22 5.66
C GLU A 622 12.27 6.23 4.67
N PHE A 623 11.94 6.13 3.38
CA PHE A 623 12.90 6.26 2.29
C PHE A 623 13.16 7.74 2.00
N LYS A 624 14.43 8.07 1.72
CA LYS A 624 14.86 9.44 1.43
C LYS A 624 14.32 9.94 0.10
N ILE A 625 14.26 9.07 -0.91
CA ILE A 625 13.86 9.43 -2.28
C ILE A 625 12.90 8.41 -2.89
N ALA A 626 13.11 7.12 -2.62
CA ALA A 626 12.28 6.09 -3.23
C ALA A 626 10.85 6.16 -2.70
N ASP A 627 9.88 6.11 -3.60
CA ASP A 627 8.47 5.90 -3.23
C ASP A 627 8.12 4.46 -3.59
N LEU A 628 7.75 3.66 -2.58
CA LEU A 628 7.46 2.24 -2.77
C LEU A 628 6.39 1.98 -3.84
N LEU A 629 5.47 2.92 -4.06
CA LEU A 629 4.34 2.78 -4.98
C LEU A 629 4.70 3.20 -6.39
N GLU A 630 5.34 4.35 -6.53
CA GLU A 630 5.77 4.83 -7.84
C GLU A 630 6.92 3.97 -8.38
N ASP A 631 7.79 3.48 -7.50
CA ASP A 631 9.01 2.76 -7.85
C ASP A 631 8.88 1.23 -7.69
N TYR A 632 7.66 0.70 -7.69
CA TYR A 632 7.41 -0.74 -7.56
C TYR A 632 8.24 -1.61 -8.53
N PRO A 633 8.41 -1.25 -9.83
CA PRO A 633 9.25 -2.05 -10.73
C PRO A 633 10.72 -2.12 -10.29
N ILE A 634 11.24 -1.04 -9.69
CA ILE A 634 12.61 -0.99 -9.14
C ILE A 634 12.68 -1.87 -7.89
N LEU A 635 11.69 -1.79 -7.00
CA LEU A 635 11.58 -2.60 -5.79
C LEU A 635 11.51 -4.10 -6.10
N GLU A 636 10.69 -4.50 -7.09
CA GLU A 636 10.53 -5.90 -7.48
C GLU A 636 11.83 -6.49 -8.01
N GLU A 637 12.52 -5.76 -8.88
CA GLU A 637 13.81 -6.19 -9.42
C GLU A 637 14.90 -6.21 -8.33
N ALA A 638 14.92 -5.21 -7.45
CA ALA A 638 15.81 -5.17 -6.28
C ALA A 638 15.59 -6.38 -5.37
N ARG A 639 14.34 -6.77 -5.12
CA ARG A 639 13.97 -7.97 -4.34
C ARG A 639 14.48 -9.24 -5.02
N ARG A 640 14.26 -9.37 -6.33
CA ARG A 640 14.69 -10.54 -7.10
C ARG A 640 16.21 -10.74 -6.98
N VAL A 641 16.99 -9.69 -7.25
CA VAL A 641 18.45 -9.72 -7.13
C VAL A 641 18.88 -10.01 -5.70
N ALA A 642 18.26 -9.36 -4.71
CA ALA A 642 18.60 -9.59 -3.31
C ALA A 642 18.35 -11.05 -2.89
N SER A 643 17.25 -11.64 -3.34
CA SER A 643 16.92 -13.05 -3.08
C SER A 643 17.90 -13.99 -3.78
N GLU A 644 18.25 -13.74 -5.06
CA GLU A 644 19.26 -14.50 -5.80
C GLU A 644 20.63 -14.48 -5.09
N ILE A 645 21.05 -13.33 -4.54
CA ILE A 645 22.30 -13.21 -3.79
C ILE A 645 22.21 -13.95 -2.45
N ALA A 646 21.17 -13.67 -1.66
CA ALA A 646 21.02 -14.25 -0.32
C ALA A 646 20.85 -15.78 -0.34
N SER A 647 20.33 -16.34 -1.44
CA SER A 647 20.18 -17.79 -1.62
C SER A 647 21.50 -18.53 -1.90
N GLN A 648 22.57 -17.82 -2.30
CA GLN A 648 23.85 -18.45 -2.59
C GLN A 648 24.55 -18.90 -1.28
N PRO A 649 25.07 -20.14 -1.22
CA PRO A 649 25.86 -20.59 -0.08
C PRO A 649 27.07 -19.65 0.13
N ASN A 650 27.28 -19.19 1.36
CA ASN A 650 28.42 -18.35 1.73
C ASN A 650 28.55 -17.04 0.94
N TRP A 651 27.45 -16.47 0.42
CA TRP A 651 27.51 -15.21 -0.33
C TRP A 651 28.19 -14.06 0.45
N GLN A 652 28.14 -14.10 1.79
CA GLN A 652 28.80 -13.11 2.66
C GLN A 652 30.33 -13.14 2.59
N THR A 653 30.94 -14.28 2.25
CA THR A 653 32.40 -14.41 2.10
C THR A 653 32.86 -14.32 0.65
N ASP A 654 31.93 -14.32 -0.30
CA ASP A 654 32.22 -14.19 -1.73
C ASP A 654 32.75 -12.78 -2.06
N GLN A 655 33.91 -12.73 -2.71
CA GLN A 655 34.56 -11.48 -3.11
C GLN A 655 33.68 -10.59 -4.00
N ARG A 656 32.77 -11.19 -4.78
CA ARG A 656 31.82 -10.47 -5.66
C ARG A 656 30.84 -9.60 -4.87
N TRP A 657 30.51 -10.00 -3.63
CA TRP A 657 29.47 -9.38 -2.81
C TRP A 657 30.01 -8.59 -1.61
N GLN A 658 31.33 -8.51 -1.44
CA GLN A 658 31.95 -7.82 -0.29
C GLN A 658 31.48 -6.37 -0.09
N LYS A 659 31.23 -5.62 -1.18
CA LYS A 659 30.68 -4.25 -1.10
C LYS A 659 29.30 -4.22 -0.43
N ILE A 660 28.47 -5.23 -0.67
CA ILE A 660 27.15 -5.34 -0.04
C ILE A 660 27.32 -5.58 1.46
N VAL A 661 28.17 -6.53 1.85
CA VAL A 661 28.39 -6.91 3.26
C VAL A 661 28.90 -5.72 4.09
N LYS A 662 29.86 -4.95 3.55
CA LYS A 662 30.40 -3.74 4.21
C LYS A 662 29.30 -2.72 4.53
N ASN A 663 28.33 -2.55 3.62
CA ASN A 663 27.26 -1.56 3.73
C ASN A 663 26.00 -2.07 4.45
N LEU A 664 25.83 -3.40 4.61
CA LEU A 664 24.73 -3.97 5.39
C LEU A 664 24.96 -3.80 6.90
N ASN A 665 26.18 -4.01 7.39
CA ASN A 665 26.53 -3.97 8.82
C ASN A 665 26.47 -2.55 9.42
N GLN A 666 26.49 -1.50 8.59
CA GLN A 666 26.45 -0.11 9.06
C GLN A 666 25.05 0.39 9.43
N LYS A 667 23.98 -0.39 9.18
CA LYS A 667 22.57 -0.01 9.42
C LYS A 667 21.83 -0.99 10.32
N ASN A 668 22.46 -1.48 11.39
CA ASN A 668 21.80 -2.32 12.41
C ASN A 668 20.96 -1.49 13.39
N SER A 669 19.92 -0.81 12.92
CA SER A 669 18.85 -0.33 13.80
C SER A 669 17.49 -0.44 13.11
N PHE A 670 16.88 -1.61 13.25
CA PHE A 670 15.43 -1.76 13.19
C PHE A 670 14.91 -2.05 14.61
N ASP A 671 15.40 -1.29 15.58
CA ASP A 671 14.81 -1.19 16.92
C ASP A 671 13.97 0.09 17.01
#